data_AF-A0A839UJ39-F1
#
_entry.id   AF-A0A839UJ39-F1
#
_cell.length_a   1.000
_cell.length_b   1.000
_cell.length_c   1.000
_cell.angle_alpha   90.00
_cell.angle_beta   90.00
_cell.angle_gamma   90.00
#
_symmetry.space_group_name_H-M   'P 1'
#
loop_
_entity.id
_entity.type
_entity.pdbx_description
1 polymer ?
#
loop_
_entity_poly.entity_id
_entity_poly.type
_entity_poly.pdbx_seq_one_letter_code
_entity_poly.pdbx_strand_id
1 'polypeptide(L)'
;MPWRAAFAFFVAVTALYTLLTAGLAIAADDSDYPQRVSIPKVLQGPFVSEPAVVAQLDKMDARGCAYSGPLVFGCLIQGQALEADREMLGGLRVNPFNLKVAFEIKKTIEGDLKELSAQAARGPKAFPEGEPSLLNATFLTHQDSRVELVGVINRMDRNFIGDPIPGHENHDGCGEISVIYRFSYKRGEEIGSRLPVTMNVVFPAVPTDRPSGAASCKDVAQRWLDYLEMPSRSAEEAVREMMNAETGILSSITGRDIARIEINMQAYRVKVGNDTTNLGSTAKYLIRVFRWDPTAKRFVVSYLSNQIDRARLLGNENGDSNSCGEGIPHELSRKKFVKLITSKAVLADIDRGTLNIPREYLACRAVSVSPGGQYRSGNQPFWNANTAAEQIISDTELEAAMRAYTLNPATQFSFVKSPTDLRVRLNEATCSGCHQARAIAGFHFPGADRDDTPSFNAVYLPGSPQFYGDQPRRLEILKLLASGKSHKRYDLATSYSDRPLNKFKGERWKLNETTELLGGWGSTCIVDSALATTQRQWTCNDGLQCKVLFISPNATSVGTCVPESSLHIGDAMQSGEIKSARFGFDTYVRKEPAPVKIVDAQPYTLIEALGLIPPPGNSYYAAHQEYYEGDADADGGTPEGVIIKRDSQTGGFPAGMLRLSECLDLPPEATCGLVASPGFAKCITDVEAGIGTVQACFVKRTAYAGMRACDAANPCRDDYICLRSIGYNAENGGKKFSARKTGVDGLQLSTEFGQQPPDSAWLSRNSGAGDQRGICIPPYFVFQFRSDGHPKPIKY
;
A
#
# COMPACT_ATOMS: atom_id res chain seq x y z
N MET A 1 35.10 47.07 32.90
CA MET A 1 34.45 46.89 31.60
C MET A 1 34.98 45.62 30.92
N PRO A 2 34.43 44.43 31.24
CA PRO A 2 34.18 43.46 30.14
C PRO A 2 32.84 42.68 30.23
N TRP A 3 31.94 43.00 31.16
CA TRP A 3 30.72 42.19 31.38
C TRP A 3 29.55 42.52 30.45
N ARG A 4 29.53 43.72 29.84
CA ARG A 4 28.43 44.13 28.94
C ARG A 4 28.53 43.52 27.54
N ALA A 5 29.72 43.16 27.08
CA ALA A 5 29.91 42.52 25.77
C ALA A 5 29.54 41.02 25.78
N ALA A 6 29.84 40.31 26.88
CA ALA A 6 29.48 38.90 27.03
C ALA A 6 27.96 38.69 27.14
N PHE A 7 27.24 39.60 27.83
CA PHE A 7 25.79 39.53 27.95
C PHE A 7 25.07 39.85 26.62
N ALA A 8 25.58 40.83 25.86
CA ALA A 8 25.06 41.12 24.52
C ALA A 8 25.31 39.97 23.52
N PHE A 9 26.45 39.28 23.62
CA PHE A 9 26.74 38.11 22.80
C PHE A 9 25.86 36.91 23.19
N PHE A 10 25.61 36.70 24.48
CA PHE A 10 24.75 35.61 24.95
C PHE A 10 23.28 35.84 24.57
N VAL A 11 22.79 37.08 24.66
CA VAL A 11 21.43 37.48 24.24
C VAL A 11 21.27 37.45 22.72
N ALA A 12 22.29 37.83 21.95
CA ALA A 12 22.27 37.73 20.49
C ALA A 12 22.32 36.27 20.01
N VAL A 13 23.10 35.41 20.66
CA VAL A 13 23.17 33.97 20.34
C VAL A 13 21.90 33.24 20.75
N THR A 14 21.30 33.56 21.91
CA THR A 14 19.98 33.01 22.27
C THR A 14 18.87 33.55 21.39
N ALA A 15 18.87 34.84 21.00
CA ALA A 15 17.89 35.38 20.06
C ALA A 15 18.03 34.77 18.65
N LEU A 16 19.25 34.54 18.16
CA LEU A 16 19.48 33.82 16.89
C LEU A 16 19.03 32.36 16.99
N TYR A 17 19.31 31.67 18.10
CA TYR A 17 18.87 30.29 18.31
C TYR A 17 17.34 30.20 18.40
N THR A 18 16.70 31.16 19.07
CA THR A 18 15.23 31.20 19.24
C THR A 18 14.53 31.57 17.93
N LEU A 19 15.13 32.41 17.07
CA LEU A 19 14.65 32.71 15.72
C LEU A 19 14.87 31.56 14.73
N LEU A 20 15.98 30.82 14.86
CA LEU A 20 16.23 29.59 14.09
C LEU A 20 15.27 28.46 14.50
N THR A 21 14.95 28.31 15.79
CA THR A 21 13.96 27.31 16.25
C THR A 21 12.52 27.73 15.98
N ALA A 22 12.18 29.02 16.08
CA ALA A 22 10.84 29.51 15.76
C ALA A 22 10.54 29.47 14.25
N GLY A 23 11.54 29.66 13.40
CA GLY A 23 11.40 29.49 11.94
C GLY A 23 11.30 28.01 11.51
N LEU A 24 11.73 27.06 12.35
CA LEU A 24 11.69 25.62 12.06
C LEU A 24 10.40 24.93 12.54
N ALA A 25 9.73 25.47 13.57
CA ALA A 25 8.53 24.86 14.16
C ALA A 25 7.22 25.05 13.37
N ILE A 26 7.17 26.00 12.41
CA ILE A 26 5.90 26.46 11.81
C ILE A 26 5.42 25.59 10.63
N ALA A 27 6.25 24.69 10.12
CA ALA A 27 5.85 23.79 9.04
C ALA A 27 5.16 22.50 9.54
N ALA A 28 4.87 22.39 10.84
CA ALA A 28 4.22 21.23 11.46
C ALA A 28 2.93 21.54 12.21
N ASP A 29 2.54 22.82 12.39
CA ASP A 29 1.27 23.17 13.03
C ASP A 29 0.13 23.15 11.99
N ASP A 30 -0.44 21.96 11.79
CA ASP A 30 -1.61 21.69 10.94
C ASP A 30 -2.93 21.71 11.75
N SER A 31 -2.97 22.39 12.91
CA SER A 31 -4.20 22.56 13.73
C SER A 31 -5.36 23.20 12.95
N ASP A 32 -5.06 23.93 11.88
CA ASP A 32 -6.01 24.63 11.01
C ASP A 32 -6.34 23.85 9.71
N TYR A 33 -5.98 22.56 9.61
CA TYR A 33 -6.33 21.78 8.43
C TYR A 33 -7.86 21.63 8.32
N PRO A 34 -8.47 21.95 7.16
CA PRO A 34 -9.92 21.81 6.99
C PRO A 34 -10.34 20.35 7.22
N GLN A 35 -11.52 20.14 7.82
CA GLN A 35 -11.99 18.78 8.11
C GLN A 35 -11.90 17.87 6.88
N ARG A 36 -11.47 16.62 7.09
CA ARG A 36 -11.38 15.64 6.00
C ARG A 36 -12.75 15.46 5.36
N VAL A 37 -12.75 15.32 4.03
CA VAL A 37 -13.93 14.93 3.29
C VAL A 37 -14.39 13.57 3.79
N SER A 38 -15.63 13.50 4.26
CA SER A 38 -16.23 12.25 4.71
C SER A 38 -16.30 11.24 3.57
N ILE A 39 -15.98 9.97 3.85
CA ILE A 39 -16.20 8.89 2.89
C ILE A 39 -17.71 8.83 2.59
N PRO A 40 -18.15 8.88 1.32
CA PRO A 40 -19.56 8.81 0.96
C PRO A 40 -20.23 7.58 1.58
N LYS A 41 -21.47 7.69 2.10
CA LYS A 41 -22.19 6.58 2.76
C LYS A 41 -22.22 5.30 1.92
N VAL A 42 -22.31 5.45 0.60
CA VAL A 42 -22.33 4.32 -0.35
C VAL A 42 -20.99 3.55 -0.45
N LEU A 43 -19.89 4.21 -0.11
CA LEU A 43 -18.54 3.64 -0.04
C LEU A 43 -18.13 3.31 1.40
N GLN A 44 -18.97 3.65 2.38
CA GLN A 44 -18.87 3.10 3.72
C GLN A 44 -19.31 1.63 3.63
N GLY A 45 -18.46 0.73 4.11
CA GLY A 45 -18.77 -0.68 4.22
C GLY A 45 -18.45 -1.16 5.62
N PRO A 46 -18.38 -2.48 5.85
CA PRO A 46 -18.21 -3.01 7.19
C PRO A 46 -16.74 -2.92 7.63
N PHE A 47 -16.27 -1.70 7.86
CA PHE A 47 -14.94 -1.37 8.37
C PHE A 47 -15.00 -0.14 9.30
N VAL A 48 -13.97 0.01 10.13
CA VAL A 48 -13.73 1.17 11.01
C VAL A 48 -12.39 1.77 10.61
N SER A 49 -12.36 3.07 10.33
CA SER A 49 -11.14 3.73 9.83
C SER A 49 -10.97 5.18 10.26
N GLU A 50 -11.94 5.73 10.99
CA GLU A 50 -11.91 7.10 11.51
C GLU A 50 -10.71 7.26 12.45
N PRO A 51 -9.73 8.15 12.14
CA PRO A 51 -8.49 8.23 12.91
C PRO A 51 -8.69 8.45 14.41
N ALA A 52 -9.70 9.25 14.81
CA ALA A 52 -10.02 9.49 16.21
C ALA A 52 -10.57 8.24 16.92
N VAL A 53 -11.46 7.48 16.26
CA VAL A 53 -12.02 6.22 16.81
C VAL A 53 -10.92 5.17 16.94
N VAL A 54 -10.12 5.00 15.89
CA VAL A 54 -8.98 4.08 15.84
C VAL A 54 -7.96 4.41 16.94
N ALA A 55 -7.66 5.70 17.17
CA ALA A 55 -6.76 6.12 18.23
C ALA A 55 -7.29 5.79 19.63
N GLN A 56 -8.61 5.90 19.86
CA GLN A 56 -9.23 5.52 21.14
C GLN A 56 -9.21 4.00 21.36
N LEU A 57 -9.46 3.20 20.31
CA LEU A 57 -9.40 1.73 20.39
C LEU A 57 -7.99 1.20 20.74
N ASP A 58 -6.94 1.91 20.34
CA ASP A 58 -5.52 1.56 20.55
C ASP A 58 -4.83 2.40 21.64
N LYS A 59 -5.61 3.08 22.49
CA LYS A 59 -5.08 3.98 23.51
C LYS A 59 -4.47 3.18 24.68
N MET A 60 -3.15 3.12 24.76
CA MET A 60 -2.46 2.52 25.91
C MET A 60 -2.60 3.36 27.18
N ASP A 61 -2.99 2.73 28.30
CA ASP A 61 -3.05 3.34 29.63
C ASP A 61 -1.91 2.83 30.52
N ALA A 62 -1.31 3.72 31.31
CA ALA A 62 -0.17 3.38 32.18
C ALA A 62 -0.53 2.38 33.30
N ARG A 63 -1.81 2.24 33.65
CA ARG A 63 -2.31 1.25 34.63
C ARG A 63 -2.34 -0.18 34.06
N GLY A 64 -2.11 -0.35 32.76
CA GLY A 64 -2.03 -1.64 32.09
C GLY A 64 -3.29 -2.02 31.30
N CYS A 65 -3.28 -3.22 30.74
CA CYS A 65 -4.25 -3.67 29.72
C CYS A 65 -5.73 -3.58 30.13
N ALA A 66 -6.06 -3.69 31.42
CA ALA A 66 -7.44 -3.58 31.90
C ALA A 66 -8.03 -2.15 31.76
N TYR A 67 -7.16 -1.14 31.61
CA TYR A 67 -7.54 0.27 31.48
C TYR A 67 -7.21 0.84 30.10
N SER A 68 -6.49 0.07 29.27
CA SER A 68 -6.13 0.45 27.91
C SER A 68 -7.29 0.19 26.94
N GLY A 69 -7.17 0.77 25.75
CA GLY A 69 -8.05 0.49 24.62
C GLY A 69 -8.07 -1.01 24.29
N PRO A 70 -9.23 -1.54 23.87
CA PRO A 70 -9.46 -2.99 23.70
C PRO A 70 -8.62 -3.61 22.60
N LEU A 71 -8.12 -2.80 21.65
CA LEU A 71 -7.34 -3.25 20.52
C LEU A 71 -5.86 -2.86 20.63
N VAL A 72 -5.35 -2.63 21.84
CA VAL A 72 -3.91 -2.46 22.03
C VAL A 72 -3.21 -3.78 21.75
N PHE A 73 -2.39 -3.83 20.70
CA PHE A 73 -1.79 -5.08 20.22
C PHE A 73 -0.98 -5.83 21.29
N GLY A 74 -0.20 -5.10 22.11
CA GLY A 74 0.57 -5.71 23.20
C GLY A 74 -0.28 -6.41 24.25
N CYS A 75 -1.54 -6.01 24.40
CA CYS A 75 -2.50 -6.69 25.28
C CYS A 75 -3.11 -7.91 24.58
N LEU A 76 -3.48 -7.77 23.30
CA LEU A 76 -4.08 -8.84 22.52
C LEU A 76 -3.12 -10.04 22.32
N ILE A 77 -1.86 -9.80 21.95
CA ILE A 77 -0.90 -10.88 21.66
C ILE A 77 -0.62 -11.76 22.87
N GLN A 78 -0.80 -11.24 24.08
CA GLN A 78 -0.63 -11.99 25.33
C GLN A 78 -1.90 -12.75 25.76
N GLY A 79 -3.00 -12.64 25.01
CA GLY A 79 -4.29 -13.20 25.39
C GLY A 79 -4.28 -14.73 25.54
N GLN A 80 -3.51 -15.43 24.71
CA GLN A 80 -3.33 -16.90 24.78
C GLN A 80 -2.21 -17.34 25.74
N ALA A 81 -1.38 -16.42 26.23
CA ALA A 81 -0.38 -16.72 27.24
C ALA A 81 -1.04 -16.97 28.61
N LEU A 82 -0.43 -17.86 29.41
CA LEU A 82 -0.83 -18.07 30.80
C LEU A 82 -0.66 -16.78 31.60
N GLU A 83 -1.54 -16.55 32.57
CA GLU A 83 -1.53 -15.30 33.36
C GLU A 83 -0.18 -15.03 34.03
N ALA A 84 0.48 -16.07 34.55
CA ALA A 84 1.81 -15.97 35.16
C ALA A 84 2.94 -15.61 34.17
N ASP A 85 2.73 -15.85 32.88
CA ASP A 85 3.69 -15.56 31.81
C ASP A 85 3.44 -14.20 31.15
N ARG A 86 2.33 -13.53 31.49
CA ARG A 86 1.99 -12.20 30.96
C ARG A 86 2.94 -11.16 31.53
N GLU A 87 3.55 -10.42 30.63
CA GLU A 87 4.46 -9.34 30.96
C GLU A 87 3.67 -8.03 31.04
N MET A 88 3.91 -7.28 32.12
CA MET A 88 3.38 -5.93 32.25
C MET A 88 3.91 -5.06 31.11
N LEU A 89 3.00 -4.42 30.39
CA LEU A 89 3.33 -3.30 29.52
C LEU A 89 3.59 -2.06 30.39
N GLY A 90 4.78 -1.98 30.98
CA GLY A 90 5.15 -0.88 31.88
C GLY A 90 5.59 0.38 31.14
N GLY A 91 4.76 1.44 31.15
CA GLY A 91 5.10 2.79 30.67
C GLY A 91 4.69 3.10 29.22
N LEU A 92 4.64 4.40 28.86
CA LEU A 92 4.13 4.95 27.58
C LEU A 92 4.91 4.54 26.30
N ARG A 93 5.88 3.62 26.38
CA ARG A 93 6.87 3.30 25.32
C ARG A 93 7.26 1.80 25.22
N VAL A 94 6.43 0.87 25.68
CA VAL A 94 6.75 -0.57 25.50
C VAL A 94 6.35 -1.03 24.10
N ASN A 95 7.35 -1.28 23.26
CA ASN A 95 7.15 -1.91 21.97
C ASN A 95 6.75 -3.39 22.16
N PRO A 96 5.59 -3.84 21.63
CA PRO A 96 5.07 -5.18 21.87
C PRO A 96 5.94 -6.32 21.30
N PHE A 97 6.86 -6.02 20.38
CA PHE A 97 7.83 -6.99 19.88
C PHE A 97 9.00 -7.27 20.84
N ASN A 98 9.08 -6.57 21.96
CA ASN A 98 9.99 -6.88 23.06
C ASN A 98 9.41 -7.91 24.05
N LEU A 99 8.12 -8.24 23.94
CA LEU A 99 7.49 -9.27 24.76
C LEU A 99 8.02 -10.65 24.37
N LYS A 100 8.16 -11.54 25.36
CA LYS A 100 8.53 -12.95 25.15
C LYS A 100 7.60 -13.65 24.18
N VAL A 101 6.30 -13.35 24.24
CA VAL A 101 5.29 -13.95 23.34
C VAL A 101 5.54 -13.62 21.86
N ALA A 102 6.22 -12.50 21.58
CA ALA A 102 6.57 -12.05 20.23
C ALA A 102 7.97 -12.53 19.77
N PHE A 103 8.73 -13.24 20.61
CA PHE A 103 10.13 -13.61 20.36
C PHE A 103 10.32 -14.32 19.02
N GLU A 104 9.50 -15.31 18.71
CA GLU A 104 9.64 -16.10 17.47
C GLU A 104 9.29 -15.27 16.24
N ILE A 105 8.29 -14.40 16.33
CA ILE A 105 7.92 -13.47 15.26
C ILE A 105 9.11 -12.57 14.94
N LYS A 106 9.67 -11.91 15.97
CA LYS A 106 10.86 -11.07 15.85
C LYS A 106 12.04 -11.84 15.23
N LYS A 107 12.37 -13.01 15.79
CA LYS A 107 13.50 -13.84 15.35
C LYS A 107 13.37 -14.24 13.88
N THR A 108 12.18 -14.63 13.44
CA THR A 108 11.91 -14.96 12.03
C THR A 108 12.17 -13.75 11.12
N ILE A 109 11.64 -12.58 11.47
CA ILE A 109 11.80 -11.37 10.66
C ILE A 109 13.28 -10.94 10.60
N GLU A 110 13.99 -10.96 11.72
CA GLU A 110 15.43 -10.65 11.76
C GLU A 110 16.24 -11.62 10.88
N GLY A 111 15.90 -12.92 10.90
CA GLY A 111 16.51 -13.93 10.05
C GLY A 111 16.25 -13.69 8.57
N ASP A 112 15.00 -13.39 8.21
CA ASP A 112 14.58 -13.06 6.85
C ASP A 112 15.32 -11.81 6.30
N LEU A 113 15.39 -10.73 7.08
CA LEU A 113 16.11 -9.51 6.67
C LEU A 113 17.62 -9.76 6.53
N LYS A 114 18.21 -10.59 7.41
CA LYS A 114 19.62 -10.99 7.33
C LYS A 114 19.90 -11.83 6.09
N GLU A 115 19.00 -12.73 5.71
CA GLU A 115 19.11 -13.53 4.50
C GLU A 115 19.11 -12.65 3.25
N LEU A 116 18.16 -11.71 3.14
CA LEU A 116 18.11 -10.76 2.03
C LEU A 116 19.36 -9.87 1.98
N SER A 117 19.88 -9.46 3.13
CA SER A 117 21.16 -8.75 3.22
C SER A 117 22.33 -9.58 2.69
N ALA A 118 22.39 -10.86 3.06
CA ALA A 118 23.42 -11.76 2.56
C ALA A 118 23.30 -12.03 1.05
N GLN A 119 22.07 -12.07 0.49
CA GLN A 119 21.87 -12.16 -0.95
C GLN A 119 22.39 -10.93 -1.68
N ALA A 120 22.09 -9.73 -1.17
CA ALA A 120 22.57 -8.47 -1.73
C ALA A 120 24.11 -8.39 -1.76
N ALA A 121 24.77 -8.88 -0.70
CA ALA A 121 26.23 -8.87 -0.59
C ALA A 121 26.96 -9.80 -1.59
N ARG A 122 26.25 -10.71 -2.26
CA ARG A 122 26.82 -11.60 -3.30
C ARG A 122 27.07 -10.87 -4.64
N GLY A 123 26.73 -9.59 -4.72
CA GLY A 123 27.02 -8.72 -5.85
C GLY A 123 26.09 -8.90 -7.05
N PRO A 124 26.33 -8.13 -8.14
CA PRO A 124 25.39 -7.98 -9.25
C PRO A 124 25.02 -9.29 -9.98
N LYS A 125 25.88 -10.31 -9.93
CA LYS A 125 25.57 -11.63 -10.53
C LYS A 125 24.46 -12.37 -9.79
N ALA A 126 24.44 -12.26 -8.46
CA ALA A 126 23.42 -12.87 -7.62
C ALA A 126 22.21 -11.94 -7.42
N PHE A 127 22.44 -10.63 -7.56
CA PHE A 127 21.46 -9.59 -7.30
C PHE A 127 21.50 -8.51 -8.41
N PRO A 128 20.96 -8.81 -9.59
CA PRO A 128 21.09 -7.96 -10.78
C PRO A 128 20.20 -6.70 -10.75
N GLU A 129 19.42 -6.51 -9.68
CA GLU A 129 18.57 -5.33 -9.52
C GLU A 129 19.36 -4.08 -9.12
N GLY A 130 20.54 -4.24 -8.51
CA GLY A 130 21.35 -3.15 -7.95
C GLY A 130 21.49 -3.24 -6.43
N GLU A 131 22.27 -2.34 -5.82
CA GLU A 131 22.51 -2.35 -4.36
C GLU A 131 21.24 -1.94 -3.57
N PRO A 132 20.71 -2.81 -2.68
CA PRO A 132 19.49 -2.52 -1.94
C PRO A 132 19.74 -1.80 -0.62
N SER A 133 18.83 -0.88 -0.28
CA SER A 133 18.61 -0.32 1.06
C SER A 133 17.59 -1.16 1.82
N LEU A 134 18.05 -1.85 2.87
CA LEU A 134 17.24 -2.77 3.68
C LEU A 134 16.52 -2.06 4.83
N LEU A 135 15.35 -2.56 5.20
CA LEU A 135 14.70 -2.20 6.46
C LEU A 135 15.60 -2.57 7.65
N ASN A 136 15.92 -1.60 8.52
CA ASN A 136 16.66 -1.89 9.74
C ASN A 136 15.76 -2.61 10.75
N ALA A 137 16.09 -3.86 11.08
CA ALA A 137 15.33 -4.68 12.03
C ALA A 137 15.19 -4.05 13.44
N THR A 138 16.08 -3.13 13.82
CA THR A 138 15.99 -2.41 15.11
C THR A 138 14.68 -1.62 15.23
N PHE A 139 14.11 -1.16 14.11
CA PHE A 139 12.79 -0.52 14.12
C PHE A 139 11.70 -1.41 14.72
N LEU A 140 11.82 -2.73 14.64
CA LEU A 140 10.82 -3.64 15.18
C LEU A 140 10.81 -3.63 16.71
N THR A 141 11.93 -3.32 17.37
CA THR A 141 12.10 -3.49 18.82
C THR A 141 12.44 -2.20 19.56
N HIS A 142 12.77 -1.13 18.84
CA HIS A 142 13.11 0.13 19.47
C HIS A 142 11.95 0.69 20.29
N GLN A 143 12.26 1.28 21.45
CA GLN A 143 11.28 1.84 22.40
C GLN A 143 10.46 3.00 21.82
N ASP A 144 11.05 3.73 20.88
CA ASP A 144 10.37 4.83 20.18
C ASP A 144 9.61 4.37 18.93
N SER A 145 9.69 3.08 18.60
CA SER A 145 8.83 2.46 17.61
C SER A 145 7.54 1.96 18.26
N ARG A 146 6.43 2.11 17.55
CA ARG A 146 5.10 1.70 17.98
C ARG A 146 4.48 0.78 16.95
N VAL A 147 3.45 0.06 17.37
CA VAL A 147 2.56 -0.69 16.50
C VAL A 147 1.19 -0.07 16.70
N GLU A 148 0.76 0.73 15.72
CA GLU A 148 -0.43 1.55 15.80
C GLU A 148 -1.57 0.90 15.05
N LEU A 149 -2.76 0.85 15.65
CA LEU A 149 -3.96 0.46 14.95
C LEU A 149 -4.24 1.45 13.80
N VAL A 150 -4.63 0.92 12.65
CA VAL A 150 -4.97 1.72 11.48
C VAL A 150 -6.40 1.47 10.97
N GLY A 151 -7.03 0.39 11.42
CA GLY A 151 -8.45 0.14 11.22
C GLY A 151 -8.86 -1.29 11.50
N VAL A 152 -10.17 -1.52 11.43
CA VAL A 152 -10.79 -2.84 11.58
C VAL A 152 -11.64 -3.12 10.35
N ILE A 153 -11.58 -4.34 9.83
CA ILE A 153 -12.32 -4.73 8.63
C ILE A 153 -13.08 -6.02 8.91
N ASN A 154 -14.39 -6.00 8.72
CA ASN A 154 -15.18 -7.22 8.63
C ASN A 154 -14.86 -7.94 7.31
N ARG A 155 -14.40 -9.18 7.43
CA ARG A 155 -14.07 -10.08 6.32
C ARG A 155 -14.94 -11.35 6.36
N MET A 156 -16.21 -11.22 6.74
CA MET A 156 -17.19 -12.29 6.61
C MET A 156 -17.39 -12.71 5.13
N ASP A 157 -16.96 -11.88 4.18
CA ASP A 157 -16.84 -12.23 2.76
C ASP A 157 -15.81 -13.35 2.47
N ARG A 158 -14.95 -13.68 3.45
CA ARG A 158 -13.97 -14.78 3.38
C ARG A 158 -14.45 -16.07 4.02
N ASN A 159 -15.75 -16.24 4.22
CA ASN A 159 -16.35 -17.44 4.81
C ASN A 159 -16.04 -18.75 4.04
N PHE A 160 -15.56 -18.65 2.80
CA PHE A 160 -15.08 -19.79 2.00
C PHE A 160 -13.71 -20.35 2.45
N ILE A 161 -12.99 -19.65 3.31
CA ILE A 161 -11.69 -20.09 3.85
C ILE A 161 -11.93 -21.15 4.92
N GLY A 162 -11.29 -22.29 4.72
CA GLY A 162 -11.35 -23.46 5.60
C GLY A 162 -9.96 -23.88 6.06
N ASP A 163 -9.05 -22.93 6.21
CA ASP A 163 -7.71 -23.21 6.72
C ASP A 163 -7.82 -23.78 8.13
N PRO A 164 -7.18 -24.94 8.44
CA PRO A 164 -7.22 -25.48 9.78
C PRO A 164 -6.53 -24.52 10.76
N ILE A 165 -7.23 -24.08 11.79
CA ILE A 165 -6.67 -23.23 12.84
C ILE A 165 -6.31 -24.14 14.03
N PRO A 166 -5.03 -24.28 14.39
CA PRO A 166 -4.64 -25.08 15.55
C PRO A 166 -5.36 -24.58 16.82
N GLY A 167 -6.01 -25.49 17.55
CA GLY A 167 -6.80 -25.17 18.75
C GLY A 167 -8.18 -24.58 18.48
N HIS A 168 -8.55 -24.34 17.21
CA HIS A 168 -9.85 -23.82 16.79
C HIS A 168 -10.35 -24.57 15.54
N GLU A 169 -10.22 -25.90 15.55
CA GLU A 169 -10.53 -26.77 14.42
C GLU A 169 -12.02 -26.74 14.02
N ASN A 170 -12.91 -26.31 14.93
CA ASN A 170 -14.36 -26.24 14.73
C ASN A 170 -14.87 -24.81 14.43
N HIS A 171 -14.05 -23.95 13.81
CA HIS A 171 -14.51 -22.60 13.46
C HIS A 171 -15.70 -22.66 12.48
N ASP A 172 -16.69 -21.79 12.66
CA ASP A 172 -18.01 -21.88 11.98
C ASP A 172 -18.02 -21.54 10.48
N GLY A 173 -16.86 -21.35 9.87
CA GLY A 173 -16.78 -20.89 8.49
C GLY A 173 -17.57 -19.60 8.24
N CYS A 174 -17.70 -18.69 9.22
CA CYS A 174 -18.41 -17.41 9.08
C CYS A 174 -17.53 -16.29 8.49
N GLY A 175 -16.28 -16.60 8.12
CA GLY A 175 -15.27 -15.63 7.75
C GLY A 175 -14.59 -15.02 8.97
N GLU A 176 -14.04 -13.82 8.81
CA GLU A 176 -13.01 -13.29 9.70
C GLU A 176 -13.25 -11.81 10.04
N ILE A 177 -12.63 -11.32 11.12
CA ILE A 177 -12.45 -9.90 11.41
C ILE A 177 -10.96 -9.60 11.41
N SER A 178 -10.56 -8.60 10.63
CA SER A 178 -9.18 -8.16 10.48
C SER A 178 -8.94 -6.89 11.29
N VAL A 179 -8.06 -6.96 12.29
CA VAL A 179 -7.60 -5.80 13.05
C VAL A 179 -6.20 -5.45 12.53
N ILE A 180 -6.07 -4.32 11.86
CA ILE A 180 -4.88 -3.98 11.08
C ILE A 180 -4.07 -2.93 11.82
N TYR A 181 -2.78 -3.21 11.97
CA TYR A 181 -1.79 -2.34 12.58
C TYR A 181 -0.70 -1.98 11.58
N ARG A 182 -0.04 -0.87 11.84
CA ARG A 182 1.18 -0.47 11.16
C ARG A 182 2.24 -0.07 12.15
N PHE A 183 3.47 -0.43 11.84
CA PHE A 183 4.58 0.04 12.64
C PHE A 183 4.74 1.54 12.40
N SER A 184 5.12 2.27 13.43
CA SER A 184 5.53 3.66 13.34
C SER A 184 6.76 3.87 14.21
N TYR A 185 7.40 5.02 14.07
CA TYR A 185 8.39 5.49 15.02
C TYR A 185 8.20 6.97 15.27
N LYS A 186 8.66 7.46 16.43
CA LYS A 186 8.70 8.89 16.76
C LYS A 186 10.03 9.27 17.38
N ARG A 187 10.81 10.14 16.74
CA ARG A 187 12.06 10.70 17.28
C ARG A 187 11.81 12.12 17.79
N GLY A 188 11.90 12.31 19.11
CA GLY A 188 11.59 13.61 19.74
C GLY A 188 10.09 13.96 19.68
N GLU A 189 9.75 15.23 19.79
CA GLU A 189 8.35 15.69 19.72
C GLU A 189 7.84 15.86 18.28
N GLU A 190 8.74 16.01 17.30
CA GLU A 190 8.43 16.54 15.96
C GLU A 190 8.49 15.52 14.81
N ILE A 191 9.27 14.43 14.90
CA ILE A 191 9.49 13.53 13.74
C ILE A 191 8.84 12.17 13.99
N GLY A 192 7.66 11.92 13.43
CA GLY A 192 6.96 10.64 13.52
C GLY A 192 6.48 10.12 12.16
N SER A 193 6.53 8.81 11.93
CA SER A 193 6.20 8.23 10.62
C SER A 193 5.86 6.74 10.67
N ARG A 194 4.89 6.27 9.88
CA ARG A 194 4.55 4.84 9.76
C ARG A 194 5.54 4.07 8.87
N LEU A 195 6.13 3.00 9.34
CA LEU A 195 7.01 2.16 8.53
C LEU A 195 6.20 1.41 7.45
N PRO A 196 6.85 0.94 6.36
CA PRO A 196 6.24 0.08 5.36
C PRO A 196 6.10 -1.36 5.86
N VAL A 197 5.61 -1.51 7.10
CA VAL A 197 5.37 -2.79 7.77
C VAL A 197 3.94 -2.75 8.29
N THR A 198 3.10 -3.58 7.69
CA THR A 198 1.70 -3.75 8.08
C THR A 198 1.53 -5.13 8.69
N MET A 199 0.74 -5.17 9.75
CA MET A 199 0.43 -6.39 10.47
C MET A 199 -1.08 -6.52 10.60
N ASN A 200 -1.63 -7.63 10.12
CA ASN A 200 -3.03 -7.96 10.26
C ASN A 200 -3.18 -9.01 11.36
N VAL A 201 -3.94 -8.71 12.41
CA VAL A 201 -4.32 -9.66 13.46
C VAL A 201 -5.72 -10.12 13.16
N VAL A 202 -5.86 -11.40 12.87
CA VAL A 202 -7.10 -11.97 12.35
C VAL A 202 -7.81 -12.76 13.44
N PHE A 203 -9.09 -12.50 13.58
CA PHE A 203 -10.01 -13.17 14.49
C PHE A 203 -11.09 -13.89 13.67
N PRO A 204 -11.64 -15.01 14.15
CA PRO A 204 -12.84 -15.57 13.55
C PRO A 204 -14.00 -14.57 13.72
N ALA A 205 -14.88 -14.47 12.72
CA ALA A 205 -16.04 -13.57 12.82
C ALA A 205 -16.98 -13.96 13.95
N VAL A 206 -17.18 -15.27 14.15
CA VAL A 206 -17.84 -15.81 15.34
C VAL A 206 -16.77 -16.20 16.36
N PRO A 207 -16.75 -15.60 17.56
CA PRO A 207 -15.82 -15.92 18.63
C PRO A 207 -15.91 -17.39 19.06
N THR A 208 -14.81 -17.95 19.56
CA THR A 208 -14.75 -19.36 19.95
C THR A 208 -15.71 -19.69 21.10
N ASP A 209 -15.88 -18.76 22.05
CA ASP A 209 -16.77 -18.92 23.21
C ASP A 209 -18.24 -18.60 22.91
N ARG A 210 -18.56 -18.14 21.69
CA ARG A 210 -19.92 -17.92 21.16
C ARG A 210 -20.83 -17.19 22.15
N PRO A 211 -20.48 -15.97 22.59
CA PRO A 211 -21.26 -15.26 23.58
C PRO A 211 -22.65 -14.91 23.03
N SER A 212 -23.60 -14.68 23.93
CA SER A 212 -24.97 -14.29 23.55
C SER A 212 -24.94 -13.06 22.63
N GLY A 213 -25.67 -13.12 21.52
CA GLY A 213 -25.71 -12.07 20.50
C GLY A 213 -24.53 -12.06 19.51
N ALA A 214 -23.54 -12.95 19.65
CA ALA A 214 -22.48 -13.18 18.66
C ALA A 214 -22.19 -14.68 18.50
N ALA A 215 -23.22 -15.53 18.63
CA ALA A 215 -23.07 -16.99 18.62
C ALA A 215 -23.17 -17.60 17.21
N SER A 216 -23.56 -16.83 16.20
CA SER A 216 -23.75 -17.29 14.83
C SER A 216 -23.33 -16.24 13.79
N CYS A 217 -23.12 -16.68 12.53
CA CYS A 217 -22.82 -15.74 11.44
C CYS A 217 -23.93 -14.68 11.29
N LYS A 218 -25.19 -15.07 11.53
CA LYS A 218 -26.34 -14.19 11.45
C LYS A 218 -26.23 -13.04 12.45
N ASP A 219 -25.92 -13.36 13.70
CA ASP A 219 -25.90 -12.37 14.78
C ASP A 219 -24.77 -11.36 14.56
N VAL A 220 -23.57 -11.84 14.23
CA VAL A 220 -22.41 -11.00 13.94
C VAL A 220 -22.70 -10.10 12.74
N ALA A 221 -23.27 -10.66 11.67
CA ALA A 221 -23.63 -9.88 10.50
C ALA A 221 -24.66 -8.77 10.80
N GLN A 222 -25.67 -9.08 11.62
CA GLN A 222 -26.68 -8.11 12.02
C GLN A 222 -26.08 -6.97 12.85
N ARG A 223 -25.19 -7.26 13.82
CA ARG A 223 -24.50 -6.22 14.61
C ARG A 223 -23.74 -5.22 13.72
N TRP A 224 -23.06 -5.72 12.70
CA TRP A 224 -22.35 -4.85 11.75
C TRP A 224 -23.30 -4.00 10.91
N LEU A 225 -24.44 -4.55 10.45
CA LEU A 225 -25.45 -3.76 9.75
C LEU A 225 -26.06 -2.68 10.64
N ASP A 226 -26.39 -3.03 11.88
CA ASP A 226 -26.96 -2.08 12.85
C ASP A 226 -25.97 -0.94 13.15
N TYR A 227 -24.69 -1.26 13.36
CA TYR A 227 -23.63 -0.28 13.58
C TYR A 227 -23.49 0.71 12.42
N LEU A 228 -23.61 0.24 11.17
CA LEU A 228 -23.47 1.06 9.96
C LEU A 228 -24.65 2.03 9.73
N GLU A 229 -25.82 1.75 10.30
CA GLU A 229 -26.98 2.65 10.22
C GLU A 229 -27.02 3.68 11.35
N MET A 230 -26.12 3.59 12.33
CA MET A 230 -26.04 4.57 13.41
C MET A 230 -25.59 5.94 12.90
N PRO A 231 -26.11 7.05 13.47
CA PRO A 231 -25.69 8.39 13.09
C PRO A 231 -24.24 8.68 13.49
N SER A 232 -23.69 9.75 12.91
CA SER A 232 -22.39 10.29 13.33
C SER A 232 -22.39 10.65 14.81
N ARG A 233 -21.23 10.48 15.46
CA ARG A 233 -21.05 10.53 16.91
C ARG A 233 -19.60 10.86 17.24
N SER A 234 -19.33 11.21 18.50
CA SER A 234 -17.95 11.39 18.97
C SER A 234 -17.17 10.06 18.95
N ALA A 235 -15.84 10.15 18.98
CA ALA A 235 -14.99 8.96 18.97
C ALA A 235 -15.22 8.09 20.23
N GLU A 236 -15.39 8.72 21.38
CA GLU A 236 -15.65 8.07 22.67
C GLU A 236 -16.98 7.32 22.66
N GLU A 237 -18.04 7.93 22.09
CA GLU A 237 -19.33 7.28 21.94
C GLU A 237 -19.26 6.12 20.96
N ALA A 238 -18.57 6.28 19.82
CA ALA A 238 -18.38 5.19 18.86
C ALA A 238 -17.71 3.98 19.50
N VAL A 239 -16.62 4.18 20.25
CA VAL A 239 -15.92 3.09 20.96
C VAL A 239 -16.83 2.43 21.99
N ARG A 240 -17.59 3.21 22.76
CA ARG A 240 -18.53 2.65 23.75
C ARG A 240 -19.57 1.75 23.10
N GLU A 241 -20.14 2.15 21.96
CA GLU A 241 -21.10 1.32 21.22
C GLU A 241 -20.45 0.06 20.63
N MET A 242 -19.27 0.19 20.02
CA MET A 242 -18.52 -0.96 19.48
C MET A 242 -18.21 -2.02 20.54
N MET A 243 -18.01 -1.59 21.79
CA MET A 243 -17.66 -2.43 22.93
C MET A 243 -18.85 -2.86 23.77
N ASN A 244 -20.08 -2.49 23.40
CA ASN A 244 -21.28 -2.96 24.07
C ASN A 244 -21.35 -4.51 24.02
N ALA A 245 -21.51 -5.16 25.18
CA ALA A 245 -21.49 -6.62 25.25
C ALA A 245 -22.62 -7.29 24.44
N GLU A 246 -23.79 -6.66 24.37
CA GLU A 246 -24.99 -7.22 23.72
C GLU A 246 -25.06 -6.89 22.22
N THR A 247 -24.62 -5.69 21.82
CA THR A 247 -24.83 -5.17 20.45
C THR A 247 -23.54 -4.80 19.72
N GLY A 248 -22.42 -4.68 20.44
CA GLY A 248 -21.17 -4.15 19.90
C GLY A 248 -20.49 -5.05 18.88
N ILE A 249 -19.96 -4.44 17.82
CA ILE A 249 -19.27 -5.13 16.72
C ILE A 249 -17.86 -5.62 17.09
N LEU A 250 -17.27 -5.10 18.18
CA LEU A 250 -15.91 -5.43 18.63
C LEU A 250 -15.88 -6.01 20.06
N SER A 251 -17.02 -6.11 20.74
CA SER A 251 -17.08 -6.52 22.15
C SER A 251 -16.60 -7.94 22.42
N SER A 252 -16.58 -8.79 21.39
CA SER A 252 -16.12 -10.16 21.48
C SER A 252 -14.72 -10.40 20.92
N ILE A 253 -14.02 -9.36 20.46
CA ILE A 253 -12.63 -9.48 20.01
C ILE A 253 -11.74 -9.60 21.24
N THR A 254 -11.22 -10.80 21.48
CA THR A 254 -10.29 -11.06 22.60
C THR A 254 -8.99 -11.66 22.09
N GLY A 255 -7.88 -11.36 22.77
CA GLY A 255 -6.57 -11.93 22.43
C GLY A 255 -6.53 -13.46 22.45
N ARG A 256 -7.50 -14.13 23.09
CA ARG A 256 -7.62 -15.60 23.08
C ARG A 256 -8.04 -16.14 21.71
N ASP A 257 -8.76 -15.35 20.91
CA ASP A 257 -9.31 -15.76 19.62
C ASP A 257 -8.43 -15.35 18.43
N ILE A 258 -7.18 -14.94 18.66
CA ILE A 258 -6.24 -14.66 17.56
C ILE A 258 -6.04 -15.95 16.75
N ALA A 259 -6.62 -15.98 15.55
CA ALA A 259 -6.49 -17.09 14.63
C ALA A 259 -5.11 -17.08 13.95
N ARG A 260 -4.63 -15.88 13.59
CA ARG A 260 -3.30 -15.68 13.02
C ARG A 260 -2.86 -14.22 13.05
N ILE A 261 -1.55 -14.02 12.95
CA ILE A 261 -0.90 -12.74 12.70
C ILE A 261 -0.25 -12.81 11.33
N GLU A 262 -0.64 -11.91 10.42
CA GLU A 262 -0.06 -11.79 9.08
C GLU A 262 0.82 -10.54 9.04
N ILE A 263 2.06 -10.67 8.55
CA ILE A 263 2.98 -9.54 8.41
C ILE A 263 3.31 -9.38 6.94
N ASN A 264 3.22 -8.14 6.46
CA ASN A 264 3.60 -7.71 5.12
C ASN A 264 4.54 -6.51 5.27
N MET A 265 5.82 -6.74 4.97
CA MET A 265 6.89 -5.75 5.16
C MET A 265 7.57 -5.46 3.84
N GLN A 266 7.81 -4.19 3.51
CA GLN A 266 8.81 -3.86 2.51
C GLN A 266 10.19 -4.16 3.10
N ALA A 267 10.83 -5.24 2.65
CA ALA A 267 12.07 -5.73 3.21
C ALA A 267 13.29 -4.94 2.70
N TYR A 268 13.27 -4.55 1.43
CA TYR A 268 14.28 -3.63 0.86
C TYR A 268 13.76 -2.87 -0.36
N ARG A 269 14.56 -1.87 -0.75
CA ARG A 269 14.41 -1.07 -1.97
C ARG A 269 15.76 -0.94 -2.69
N VAL A 270 15.80 -0.95 -4.01
CA VAL A 270 16.96 -0.46 -4.79
C VAL A 270 16.67 0.98 -5.21
N LYS A 271 17.57 1.93 -4.91
CA LYS A 271 17.38 3.34 -5.25
C LYS A 271 17.39 3.52 -6.78
N VAL A 272 16.67 4.52 -7.31
CA VAL A 272 16.58 4.78 -8.77
C VAL A 272 17.96 4.86 -9.41
N GLY A 273 18.88 5.65 -8.83
CA GLY A 273 20.26 5.78 -9.30
C GLY A 273 21.16 4.57 -9.06
N ASN A 274 20.63 3.42 -8.62
CA ASN A 274 21.33 2.14 -8.50
C ASN A 274 20.58 1.01 -9.24
N ASP A 275 19.34 1.26 -9.73
CA ASP A 275 18.47 0.23 -10.28
C ASP A 275 18.81 -0.04 -11.76
N THR A 276 19.56 -1.11 -12.01
CA THR A 276 20.03 -1.48 -13.35
C THR A 276 18.96 -2.18 -14.20
N THR A 277 17.76 -2.43 -13.66
CA THR A 277 16.65 -3.04 -14.40
C THR A 277 15.75 -2.01 -15.09
N ASN A 278 16.01 -0.72 -14.86
CA ASN A 278 15.15 0.40 -15.24
C ASN A 278 13.71 0.25 -14.73
N LEU A 279 13.44 -0.60 -13.74
CA LEU A 279 12.12 -0.68 -13.08
C LEU A 279 11.91 0.42 -12.06
N GLY A 280 12.95 1.22 -11.79
CA GLY A 280 12.85 2.47 -11.06
C GLY A 280 12.37 2.25 -9.64
N SER A 281 13.31 2.27 -8.68
CA SER A 281 12.98 2.12 -7.27
C SER A 281 12.44 0.73 -6.91
N THR A 282 13.01 -0.34 -7.47
CA THR A 282 12.55 -1.72 -7.22
C THR A 282 12.44 -2.01 -5.72
N ALA A 283 11.28 -2.48 -5.27
CA ALA A 283 11.05 -2.84 -3.88
C ALA A 283 10.55 -4.28 -3.75
N LYS A 284 11.04 -4.99 -2.73
CA LYS A 284 10.58 -6.33 -2.38
C LYS A 284 9.85 -6.34 -1.06
N TYR A 285 8.71 -7.01 -1.05
CA TYR A 285 7.88 -7.22 0.11
C TYR A 285 7.95 -8.66 0.56
N LEU A 286 8.08 -8.85 1.86
CA LEU A 286 8.13 -10.15 2.50
C LEU A 286 6.86 -10.34 3.32
N ILE A 287 6.22 -11.49 3.10
CA ILE A 287 4.95 -11.83 3.73
C ILE A 287 5.13 -13.10 4.58
N ARG A 288 4.71 -13.04 5.84
CA ARG A 288 4.71 -14.16 6.81
C ARG A 288 3.36 -14.29 7.51
N VAL A 289 3.03 -15.51 7.91
CA VAL A 289 1.87 -15.79 8.78
C VAL A 289 2.37 -16.53 10.02
N PHE A 290 1.84 -16.15 11.17
CA PHE A 290 2.11 -16.79 12.46
C PHE A 290 0.81 -17.26 13.07
N ARG A 291 0.80 -18.48 13.61
CA ARG A 291 -0.34 -19.05 14.35
C ARG A 291 0.13 -19.48 15.73
N TRP A 292 -0.76 -19.48 16.70
CA TRP A 292 -0.44 -20.03 18.01
C TRP A 292 -0.31 -21.55 17.93
N ASP A 293 0.73 -22.09 18.56
CA ASP A 293 0.87 -23.52 18.80
C ASP A 293 0.47 -23.80 20.25
N PRO A 294 -0.67 -24.49 20.50
CA PRO A 294 -1.14 -24.76 21.86
C PRO A 294 -0.22 -25.71 22.64
N THR A 295 0.58 -26.53 21.94
CA THR A 295 1.54 -27.44 22.57
C THR A 295 2.80 -26.68 22.97
N ALA A 296 3.34 -25.88 22.06
CA ALA A 296 4.54 -25.08 22.32
C ALA A 296 4.25 -23.79 23.12
N LYS A 297 2.96 -23.44 23.30
CA LYS A 297 2.47 -22.24 23.99
C LYS A 297 3.13 -20.95 23.49
N ARG A 298 3.26 -20.82 22.17
CA ARG A 298 3.89 -19.66 21.51
C ARG A 298 3.39 -19.52 20.08
N PHE A 299 3.55 -18.33 19.51
CA PHE A 299 3.39 -18.14 18.07
C PHE A 299 4.53 -18.83 17.30
N VAL A 300 4.18 -19.49 16.21
CA VAL A 300 5.11 -20.16 15.29
C VAL A 300 4.83 -19.77 13.85
N VAL A 301 5.86 -19.81 13.00
CA VAL A 301 5.71 -19.61 11.56
C VAL A 301 4.72 -20.63 11.01
N SER A 302 3.82 -20.17 10.14
CA SER A 302 2.77 -20.97 9.55
C SER A 302 2.66 -20.73 8.05
N TYR A 303 1.89 -21.59 7.39
CA TYR A 303 1.66 -21.52 5.96
C TYR A 303 0.81 -20.30 5.59
N LEU A 304 1.04 -19.80 4.38
CA LEU A 304 0.26 -18.73 3.77
C LEU A 304 -0.85 -19.33 2.89
N SER A 305 -2.09 -18.92 3.10
CA SER A 305 -3.24 -19.41 2.33
C SER A 305 -2.98 -19.27 0.83
N ASN A 306 -3.12 -20.37 0.08
CA ASN A 306 -2.91 -20.49 -1.37
C ASN A 306 -1.51 -20.15 -1.92
N GLN A 307 -0.55 -19.65 -1.13
CA GLN A 307 0.81 -19.46 -1.61
C GLN A 307 1.50 -20.81 -1.77
N ILE A 308 1.75 -21.24 -3.00
CA ILE A 308 2.35 -22.55 -3.26
C ILE A 308 3.85 -22.62 -2.89
N ASP A 309 4.30 -23.78 -2.42
CA ASP A 309 5.71 -24.16 -2.32
C ASP A 309 6.24 -24.50 -3.71
N ARG A 310 6.48 -23.43 -4.49
CA ARG A 310 6.87 -23.52 -5.90
C ARG A 310 8.17 -24.30 -6.09
N ALA A 311 9.15 -24.13 -5.20
CA ALA A 311 10.44 -24.81 -5.30
C ALA A 311 10.29 -26.33 -5.22
N ARG A 312 9.55 -26.84 -4.23
CA ARG A 312 9.30 -28.28 -4.08
C ARG A 312 8.45 -28.84 -5.21
N LEU A 313 7.44 -28.10 -5.67
CA LEU A 313 6.63 -28.50 -6.83
C LEU A 313 7.43 -28.57 -8.14
N LEU A 314 8.56 -27.85 -8.25
CA LEU A 314 9.48 -27.94 -9.38
C LEU A 314 10.62 -28.97 -9.17
N GLY A 315 10.54 -29.78 -8.10
CA GLY A 315 11.45 -30.91 -7.88
C GLY A 315 12.62 -30.63 -6.93
N ASN A 316 12.71 -29.45 -6.31
CA ASN A 316 13.70 -29.21 -5.26
C ASN A 316 13.16 -29.70 -3.91
N GLU A 317 13.43 -30.95 -3.54
CA GLU A 317 12.94 -31.58 -2.30
C GLU A 317 13.36 -30.84 -1.02
N ASN A 318 14.52 -30.17 -1.02
CA ASN A 318 14.99 -29.38 0.11
C ASN A 318 14.25 -28.05 0.28
N GLY A 319 13.44 -27.67 -0.72
CA GLY A 319 12.77 -26.39 -0.77
C GLY A 319 13.73 -25.21 -0.97
N ASP A 320 13.19 -24.01 -0.86
CA ASP A 320 13.93 -22.75 -0.82
C ASP A 320 13.59 -21.97 0.47
N SER A 321 14.09 -20.75 0.59
CA SER A 321 13.83 -19.92 1.77
C SER A 321 12.36 -19.49 1.94
N ASN A 322 11.49 -19.80 0.97
CA ASN A 322 10.04 -19.64 1.10
C ASN A 322 9.33 -20.90 1.63
N SER A 323 9.92 -22.08 1.42
CA SER A 323 9.37 -23.36 1.85
C SER A 323 9.21 -23.45 3.37
N CYS A 324 8.19 -24.17 3.82
CA CYS A 324 8.08 -24.52 5.23
C CYS A 324 9.16 -25.54 5.60
N GLY A 325 10.00 -25.23 6.60
CA GLY A 325 11.11 -26.09 7.01
C GLY A 325 12.18 -26.24 5.92
N GLU A 326 12.75 -25.11 5.48
CA GLU A 326 13.87 -25.07 4.53
C GLU A 326 15.00 -26.05 4.95
N GLY A 327 15.52 -26.82 3.98
CA GLY A 327 16.57 -27.81 4.21
C GLY A 327 16.09 -29.14 4.78
N ILE A 328 14.79 -29.27 5.10
CA ILE A 328 14.16 -30.55 5.45
C ILE A 328 13.58 -31.16 4.16
N PRO A 329 14.09 -32.31 3.69
CA PRO A 329 13.60 -32.95 2.48
C PRO A 329 12.10 -33.26 2.55
N HIS A 330 11.35 -32.79 1.56
CA HIS A 330 9.94 -33.07 1.39
C HIS A 330 9.59 -33.04 -0.10
N GLU A 331 9.23 -34.18 -0.66
CA GLU A 331 8.91 -34.30 -2.08
C GLU A 331 7.44 -33.92 -2.34
N LEU A 332 7.21 -32.96 -3.25
CA LEU A 332 5.88 -32.64 -3.76
C LEU A 332 5.74 -33.07 -5.22
N SER A 333 4.69 -33.83 -5.50
CA SER A 333 4.40 -34.26 -6.87
C SER A 333 3.66 -33.17 -7.64
N ARG A 334 4.35 -32.48 -8.57
CA ARG A 334 3.74 -31.59 -9.58
C ARG A 334 2.53 -32.24 -10.24
N LYS A 335 2.66 -33.50 -10.64
CA LYS A 335 1.59 -34.25 -11.34
C LYS A 335 0.32 -34.38 -10.48
N LYS A 336 0.46 -34.70 -9.19
CA LYS A 336 -0.69 -34.78 -8.27
C LYS A 336 -1.30 -33.39 -8.05
N PHE A 337 -0.47 -32.37 -7.89
CA PHE A 337 -0.92 -30.99 -7.71
C PHE A 337 -1.68 -30.45 -8.93
N VAL A 338 -1.13 -30.64 -10.15
CA VAL A 338 -1.81 -30.26 -11.40
C VAL A 338 -3.13 -31.00 -11.55
N LYS A 339 -3.19 -32.30 -11.25
CA LYS A 339 -4.44 -33.07 -11.24
C LYS A 339 -5.47 -32.51 -10.26
N LEU A 340 -5.03 -32.03 -9.09
CA LEU A 340 -5.91 -31.39 -8.10
C LEU A 340 -6.48 -30.07 -8.64
N ILE A 341 -5.63 -29.14 -9.07
CA ILE A 341 -6.06 -27.80 -9.50
C ILE A 341 -6.85 -27.79 -10.81
N THR A 342 -6.75 -28.87 -11.60
CA THR A 342 -7.55 -29.09 -12.81
C THR A 342 -8.78 -29.97 -12.58
N SER A 343 -9.07 -30.36 -11.34
CA SER A 343 -10.30 -31.10 -11.01
C SER A 343 -11.52 -30.19 -11.13
N LYS A 344 -12.70 -30.76 -11.44
CA LYS A 344 -13.93 -29.98 -11.66
C LYS A 344 -14.29 -29.08 -10.47
N ALA A 345 -14.19 -29.60 -9.24
CA ALA A 345 -14.52 -28.83 -8.04
C ALA A 345 -13.57 -27.63 -7.87
N VAL A 346 -12.26 -27.85 -8.05
CA VAL A 346 -11.25 -26.81 -7.88
C VAL A 346 -11.32 -25.78 -9.01
N LEU A 347 -11.56 -26.18 -10.27
CA LEU A 347 -11.80 -25.24 -11.37
C LEU A 347 -12.99 -24.32 -11.11
N ALA A 348 -14.06 -24.85 -10.50
CA ALA A 348 -15.20 -24.05 -10.11
C ALA A 348 -14.85 -23.05 -8.99
N ASP A 349 -13.97 -23.43 -8.06
CA ASP A 349 -13.47 -22.51 -7.03
C ASP A 349 -12.52 -21.44 -7.58
N ILE A 350 -11.67 -21.79 -8.56
CA ILE A 350 -10.80 -20.83 -9.25
C ILE A 350 -11.64 -19.81 -10.00
N ASP A 351 -12.69 -20.25 -10.72
CA ASP A 351 -13.62 -19.36 -11.42
C ASP A 351 -14.23 -18.30 -10.48
N ARG A 352 -14.72 -18.75 -9.32
CA ARG A 352 -15.34 -17.87 -8.31
C ARG A 352 -14.33 -17.07 -7.48
N GLY A 353 -13.03 -17.34 -7.58
CA GLY A 353 -12.02 -16.76 -6.70
C GLY A 353 -12.12 -17.22 -5.24
N THR A 354 -12.68 -18.41 -5.00
CA THR A 354 -12.89 -19.02 -3.67
C THR A 354 -11.97 -20.22 -3.43
N LEU A 355 -10.83 -20.26 -4.11
CA LEU A 355 -9.85 -21.34 -4.05
C LEU A 355 -9.29 -21.48 -2.62
N ASN A 356 -9.17 -22.73 -2.16
CA ASN A 356 -8.39 -23.08 -0.98
C ASN A 356 -7.49 -24.30 -1.29
N ILE A 357 -6.19 -24.06 -1.43
CA ILE A 357 -5.19 -25.09 -1.73
C ILE A 357 -4.83 -25.86 -0.44
N PRO A 358 -4.77 -27.20 -0.48
CA PRO A 358 -4.38 -28.01 0.66
C PRO A 358 -3.01 -27.63 1.24
N ARG A 359 -2.91 -27.67 2.57
CA ARG A 359 -1.77 -27.18 3.36
C ARG A 359 -0.43 -27.77 2.92
N GLU A 360 -0.39 -29.03 2.51
CA GLU A 360 0.84 -29.71 2.10
C GLU A 360 1.53 -29.07 0.89
N TYR A 361 0.80 -28.31 0.08
CA TYR A 361 1.34 -27.60 -1.08
C TYR A 361 1.75 -26.16 -0.77
N LEU A 362 1.61 -25.69 0.47
CA LEU A 362 1.76 -24.28 0.81
C LEU A 362 3.15 -23.92 1.36
N ALA A 363 3.62 -22.73 0.99
CA ALA A 363 4.84 -22.12 1.49
C ALA A 363 4.59 -21.38 2.83
N CYS A 364 5.68 -21.10 3.54
CA CYS A 364 5.67 -20.36 4.81
C CYS A 364 6.19 -18.92 4.67
N ARG A 365 6.63 -18.52 3.47
CA ARG A 365 6.94 -17.13 3.09
C ARG A 365 6.39 -16.85 1.70
N ALA A 366 6.03 -15.59 1.45
CA ALA A 366 5.93 -15.08 0.09
C ALA A 366 6.83 -13.86 -0.09
N VAL A 367 7.35 -13.69 -1.30
CA VAL A 367 8.05 -12.49 -1.72
C VAL A 367 7.30 -11.88 -2.89
N SER A 368 7.06 -10.58 -2.83
CA SER A 368 6.39 -9.82 -3.87
C SER A 368 7.27 -8.66 -4.34
N VAL A 369 7.21 -8.30 -5.62
CA VAL A 369 8.11 -7.33 -6.26
C VAL A 369 7.33 -6.19 -6.93
N SER A 370 7.77 -4.95 -6.71
CA SER A 370 7.16 -3.73 -7.26
C SER A 370 8.25 -2.78 -7.81
N PRO A 371 7.92 -1.79 -8.66
CA PRO A 371 6.59 -1.47 -9.22
C PRO A 371 6.15 -2.45 -10.34
N GLY A 372 4.92 -2.26 -10.82
CA GLY A 372 4.37 -3.00 -11.97
C GLY A 372 4.14 -4.48 -11.71
N GLY A 373 3.81 -4.87 -10.47
CA GLY A 373 3.91 -6.28 -10.08
C GLY A 373 2.98 -7.24 -10.83
N GLN A 374 1.81 -6.79 -11.31
CA GLN A 374 0.94 -7.61 -12.17
C GLN A 374 1.64 -8.08 -13.47
N TYR A 375 2.63 -7.31 -13.94
CA TYR A 375 3.39 -7.56 -15.17
C TYR A 375 4.69 -8.35 -14.92
N ARG A 376 5.07 -8.57 -13.65
CA ARG A 376 6.35 -9.15 -13.25
C ARG A 376 6.22 -10.64 -12.91
N SER A 377 7.14 -11.44 -13.44
CA SER A 377 7.14 -12.90 -13.25
C SER A 377 7.24 -13.29 -11.78
N GLY A 378 7.99 -12.53 -10.96
CA GLY A 378 8.17 -12.80 -9.53
C GLY A 378 6.89 -12.81 -8.69
N ASN A 379 5.80 -12.23 -9.22
CA ASN A 379 4.50 -12.21 -8.56
C ASN A 379 3.51 -13.22 -9.12
N GLN A 380 3.95 -14.08 -10.03
CA GLN A 380 3.11 -15.07 -10.70
C GLN A 380 3.55 -16.49 -10.35
N PRO A 381 3.20 -17.06 -9.19
CA PRO A 381 3.61 -18.42 -8.83
C PRO A 381 3.24 -19.49 -9.88
N PHE A 382 2.18 -19.24 -10.64
CA PHE A 382 1.76 -20.03 -11.81
C PHE A 382 2.20 -19.35 -13.12
N TRP A 383 3.40 -18.77 -13.17
CA TRP A 383 3.94 -18.08 -14.36
C TRP A 383 3.94 -19.01 -15.57
N ASN A 384 3.56 -18.46 -16.73
CA ASN A 384 3.71 -19.14 -18.01
C ASN A 384 5.17 -19.02 -18.45
N ALA A 385 6.04 -19.82 -17.82
CA ALA A 385 7.47 -19.69 -17.98
C ALA A 385 7.95 -20.05 -19.39
N ASN A 386 9.11 -19.51 -19.76
CA ASN A 386 9.77 -19.79 -21.04
C ASN A 386 10.25 -21.24 -21.16
N THR A 387 10.40 -21.95 -20.03
CA THR A 387 10.88 -23.34 -19.98
C THR A 387 9.99 -24.19 -19.09
N ALA A 388 9.86 -25.48 -19.43
CA ALA A 388 9.09 -26.44 -18.63
C ALA A 388 9.65 -26.61 -17.20
N ALA A 389 10.96 -26.40 -17.01
CA ALA A 389 11.63 -26.51 -15.71
C ALA A 389 11.17 -25.44 -14.70
N GLU A 390 10.63 -24.32 -15.17
CA GLU A 390 10.12 -23.23 -14.34
C GLU A 390 8.57 -23.20 -14.30
N GLN A 391 7.90 -24.20 -14.88
CA GLN A 391 6.47 -24.13 -15.14
C GLN A 391 5.67 -25.15 -14.31
N ILE A 392 4.86 -24.63 -13.38
CA ILE A 392 3.94 -25.45 -12.57
C ILE A 392 2.80 -26.02 -13.42
N ILE A 393 2.23 -25.21 -14.31
CA ILE A 393 1.15 -25.61 -15.22
C ILE A 393 1.22 -24.81 -16.52
N SER A 394 1.14 -25.50 -17.66
CA SER A 394 1.19 -24.94 -19.01
C SER A 394 -0.16 -24.47 -19.53
N ASP A 395 -0.17 -23.56 -20.52
CA ASP A 395 -1.42 -23.14 -21.17
C ASP A 395 -2.13 -24.33 -21.83
N THR A 396 -1.39 -25.27 -22.42
CA THR A 396 -1.97 -26.51 -22.98
C THR A 396 -2.66 -27.36 -21.90
N GLU A 397 -2.07 -27.49 -20.71
CA GLU A 397 -2.71 -28.18 -19.56
C GLU A 397 -3.97 -27.42 -19.10
N LEU A 398 -3.94 -26.08 -19.04
CA LEU A 398 -5.10 -25.26 -18.70
C LEU A 398 -6.22 -25.39 -19.75
N GLU A 399 -5.90 -25.30 -21.04
CA GLU A 399 -6.86 -25.48 -22.14
C GLU A 399 -7.51 -26.86 -22.12
N ALA A 400 -6.73 -27.91 -21.86
CA ALA A 400 -7.26 -29.26 -21.72
C ALA A 400 -8.23 -29.35 -20.52
N ALA A 401 -7.87 -28.77 -19.37
CA ALA A 401 -8.70 -28.73 -18.18
C ALA A 401 -10.01 -27.95 -18.41
N MET A 402 -9.92 -26.80 -19.07
CA MET A 402 -11.09 -25.97 -19.42
C MET A 402 -12.03 -26.71 -20.37
N ARG A 403 -11.51 -27.33 -21.44
CA ARG A 403 -12.32 -28.15 -22.35
C ARG A 403 -13.02 -29.29 -21.61
N ALA A 404 -12.28 -30.00 -20.75
CA ALA A 404 -12.84 -31.09 -19.95
C ALA A 404 -13.94 -30.63 -18.98
N TYR A 405 -13.80 -29.42 -18.42
CA TYR A 405 -14.82 -28.81 -17.56
C TYR A 405 -16.10 -28.47 -18.35
N THR A 406 -15.97 -27.90 -19.55
CA THR A 406 -17.13 -27.47 -20.37
C THR A 406 -17.78 -28.60 -21.17
N LEU A 407 -17.18 -29.79 -21.26
CA LEU A 407 -17.81 -30.97 -21.90
C LEU A 407 -19.12 -31.38 -21.22
N ASN A 408 -19.28 -31.06 -19.94
CA ASN A 408 -20.55 -31.27 -19.24
C ASN A 408 -21.40 -30.00 -19.35
N PRO A 409 -22.59 -30.05 -19.99
CA PRO A 409 -23.48 -28.90 -20.13
C PRO A 409 -23.89 -28.26 -18.79
N ALA A 410 -23.87 -29.02 -17.70
CA ALA A 410 -24.19 -28.54 -16.36
C ALA A 410 -23.08 -27.69 -15.71
N THR A 411 -21.89 -27.62 -16.31
CA THR A 411 -20.76 -26.84 -15.79
C THR A 411 -20.30 -25.80 -16.82
N GLN A 412 -20.41 -24.53 -16.42
CA GLN A 412 -19.96 -23.39 -17.19
C GLN A 412 -19.11 -22.48 -16.30
N PHE A 413 -18.14 -21.81 -16.91
CA PHE A 413 -17.38 -20.76 -16.22
C PHE A 413 -18.18 -19.46 -16.24
N SER A 414 -18.13 -18.71 -15.14
CA SER A 414 -18.82 -17.42 -15.00
C SER A 414 -17.87 -16.23 -15.07
N PHE A 415 -16.62 -16.41 -14.66
CA PHE A 415 -15.60 -15.37 -14.57
C PHE A 415 -14.34 -15.66 -15.39
N VAL A 416 -14.24 -16.86 -15.96
CA VAL A 416 -13.12 -17.31 -16.78
C VAL A 416 -13.61 -17.64 -18.20
N LYS A 417 -12.88 -17.18 -19.23
CA LYS A 417 -13.14 -17.56 -20.64
C LYS A 417 -11.93 -18.16 -21.34
N SER A 418 -10.72 -17.85 -20.86
CA SER A 418 -9.46 -18.28 -21.47
C SER A 418 -8.47 -18.86 -20.44
N PRO A 419 -7.42 -19.57 -20.90
CA PRO A 419 -6.30 -19.98 -20.06
C PRO A 419 -5.66 -18.82 -19.31
N THR A 420 -5.58 -17.65 -19.96
CA THR A 420 -5.09 -16.41 -19.34
C THR A 420 -5.95 -16.00 -18.15
N ASP A 421 -7.29 -15.99 -18.27
CA ASP A 421 -8.18 -15.68 -17.15
C ASP A 421 -7.99 -16.68 -15.99
N LEU A 422 -7.89 -17.97 -16.31
CA LEU A 422 -7.71 -19.03 -15.31
C LEU A 422 -6.35 -18.88 -14.57
N ARG A 423 -5.29 -18.55 -15.31
CA ARG A 423 -3.95 -18.31 -14.75
C ARG A 423 -3.91 -17.04 -13.89
N VAL A 424 -4.58 -15.97 -14.31
CA VAL A 424 -4.72 -14.75 -13.50
C VAL A 424 -5.41 -15.07 -12.17
N ARG A 425 -6.54 -15.80 -12.19
CA ARG A 425 -7.23 -16.24 -10.97
C ARG A 425 -6.34 -17.08 -10.05
N LEU A 426 -5.55 -18.00 -10.62
CA LEU A 426 -4.59 -18.80 -9.86
C LEU A 426 -3.52 -17.93 -9.19
N ASN A 427 -2.94 -16.97 -9.92
CA ASN A 427 -1.94 -16.06 -9.38
C ASN A 427 -2.53 -15.13 -8.31
N GLU A 428 -3.67 -14.49 -8.56
CA GLU A 428 -4.33 -13.61 -7.60
C GLU A 428 -4.80 -14.32 -6.32
N ALA A 429 -5.03 -15.64 -6.37
CA ALA A 429 -5.33 -16.40 -5.16
C ALA A 429 -4.12 -16.49 -4.21
N THR A 430 -2.88 -16.32 -4.71
CA THR A 430 -1.64 -16.40 -3.92
C THR A 430 -1.31 -15.08 -3.22
N CYS A 431 -0.53 -15.14 -2.14
CA CYS A 431 -0.10 -13.93 -1.43
C CYS A 431 0.76 -13.01 -2.31
N SER A 432 1.72 -13.55 -3.07
CA SER A 432 2.58 -12.73 -3.93
C SER A 432 1.82 -12.09 -5.10
N GLY A 433 0.81 -12.77 -5.64
CA GLY A 433 0.01 -12.28 -6.77
C GLY A 433 -1.06 -11.28 -6.36
N CYS A 434 -1.82 -11.55 -5.30
CA CYS A 434 -2.81 -10.60 -4.76
C CYS A 434 -2.16 -9.28 -4.35
N HIS A 435 -0.96 -9.33 -3.75
CA HIS A 435 -0.22 -8.17 -3.27
C HIS A 435 0.03 -7.10 -4.36
N GLN A 436 -0.02 -7.43 -5.65
CA GLN A 436 0.39 -6.50 -6.70
C GLN A 436 -0.75 -5.93 -7.53
N ALA A 437 -1.97 -6.39 -7.30
CA ALA A 437 -3.13 -6.02 -8.07
C ALA A 437 -3.91 -4.89 -7.35
N ARG A 438 -3.96 -3.70 -7.96
CA ARG A 438 -4.66 -2.48 -7.47
C ARG A 438 -4.50 -2.16 -5.98
N ALA A 439 -3.27 -2.35 -5.49
CA ALA A 439 -2.89 -2.15 -4.11
C ALA A 439 -1.80 -1.08 -4.00
N ILE A 440 -1.92 -0.23 -2.96
CA ILE A 440 -1.00 0.88 -2.74
C ILE A 440 0.28 0.32 -2.13
N ALA A 441 1.36 0.21 -2.91
CA ALA A 441 2.58 -0.48 -2.45
C ALA A 441 2.27 -1.90 -1.92
N GLY A 442 1.26 -2.54 -2.50
CA GLY A 442 0.74 -3.83 -2.08
C GLY A 442 -0.08 -3.89 -0.79
N PHE A 443 -0.63 -2.75 -0.39
CA PHE A 443 -1.63 -2.65 0.67
C PHE A 443 -2.97 -2.12 0.12
N HIS A 444 -4.06 -2.85 0.33
CA HIS A 444 -5.42 -2.35 0.04
C HIS A 444 -5.97 -1.44 1.14
N PHE A 445 -5.39 -1.48 2.34
CA PHE A 445 -5.82 -0.70 3.48
C PHE A 445 -4.61 -0.17 4.25
N PRO A 446 -3.95 0.90 3.76
CA PRO A 446 -2.83 1.52 4.46
C PRO A 446 -3.23 2.28 5.74
N GLY A 447 -4.52 2.62 5.88
CA GLY A 447 -5.06 3.43 6.97
C GLY A 447 -4.77 4.93 6.84
N ALA A 448 -5.72 5.75 7.26
CA ALA A 448 -5.54 7.20 7.32
C ALA A 448 -4.60 7.54 8.49
N ASP A 449 -3.72 8.51 8.29
CA ASP A 449 -2.92 9.06 9.40
C ASP A 449 -3.80 9.94 10.29
N ARG A 450 -3.29 10.37 11.45
CA ARG A 450 -4.03 11.23 12.38
C ARG A 450 -4.05 12.68 11.90
N ASP A 451 -4.92 13.49 12.48
CA ASP A 451 -5.05 14.88 12.04
C ASP A 451 -3.87 15.75 12.42
N ASP A 452 -3.15 15.41 13.48
CA ASP A 452 -1.88 16.01 13.90
C ASP A 452 -0.66 15.51 13.10
N THR A 453 -0.84 14.59 12.14
CA THR A 453 0.27 14.15 11.28
C THR A 453 0.53 15.22 10.21
N PRO A 454 1.78 15.70 10.06
CA PRO A 454 2.12 16.72 9.06
C PRO A 454 1.69 16.31 7.65
N SER A 455 1.03 17.23 6.94
CA SER A 455 0.44 17.00 5.62
C SER A 455 1.37 16.36 4.58
N PHE A 456 2.63 16.78 4.53
CA PHE A 456 3.63 16.23 3.60
C PHE A 456 3.94 14.74 3.81
N ASN A 457 3.46 14.15 4.91
CA ASN A 457 3.72 12.76 5.29
C ASN A 457 2.44 12.00 5.70
N ALA A 458 1.26 12.60 5.53
CA ALA A 458 -0.01 12.06 6.01
C ALA A 458 -0.79 11.33 4.90
N VAL A 459 -1.05 10.04 5.09
CA VAL A 459 -1.99 9.26 4.30
C VAL A 459 -3.41 9.80 4.54
N TYR A 460 -4.07 10.20 3.45
CA TYR A 460 -5.39 10.83 3.53
C TYR A 460 -6.52 9.80 3.54
N LEU A 461 -6.51 8.89 2.57
CA LEU A 461 -7.52 7.84 2.43
C LEU A 461 -7.05 6.52 3.07
N PRO A 462 -7.89 5.86 3.89
CA PRO A 462 -7.51 4.60 4.52
C PRO A 462 -7.46 3.39 3.58
N GLY A 463 -8.13 3.44 2.42
CA GLY A 463 -8.26 2.31 1.49
C GLY A 463 -7.79 2.62 0.06
N SER A 464 -7.47 1.58 -0.71
CA SER A 464 -7.21 1.67 -2.14
C SER A 464 -8.50 1.78 -2.96
N PRO A 465 -8.44 2.17 -4.25
CA PRO A 465 -9.61 2.18 -5.12
C PRO A 465 -10.37 0.85 -5.13
N GLN A 466 -9.64 -0.27 -5.14
CA GLN A 466 -10.25 -1.61 -5.07
C GLN A 466 -10.98 -1.84 -3.76
N PHE A 467 -10.40 -1.39 -2.65
CA PHE A 467 -11.03 -1.53 -1.33
C PHE A 467 -12.40 -0.84 -1.30
N TYR A 468 -12.50 0.40 -1.76
CA TYR A 468 -13.76 1.13 -1.80
C TYR A 468 -14.77 0.53 -2.78
N GLY A 469 -14.32 0.18 -4.00
CA GLY A 469 -15.20 -0.40 -5.02
C GLY A 469 -15.75 -1.78 -4.65
N ASP A 470 -15.11 -2.51 -3.73
CA ASP A 470 -15.56 -3.83 -3.26
C ASP A 470 -16.58 -3.75 -2.09
N GLN A 471 -16.78 -2.58 -1.46
CA GLN A 471 -17.68 -2.46 -0.30
C GLN A 471 -19.13 -2.88 -0.60
N PRO A 472 -19.75 -2.56 -1.76
CA PRO A 472 -21.09 -3.05 -2.06
C PRO A 472 -21.20 -4.57 -2.06
N ARG A 473 -20.18 -5.29 -2.57
CA ARG A 473 -20.15 -6.76 -2.54
C ARG A 473 -20.15 -7.29 -1.10
N ARG A 474 -19.31 -6.70 -0.25
CA ARG A 474 -19.21 -7.08 1.16
C ARG A 474 -20.52 -6.83 1.90
N LEU A 475 -21.18 -5.71 1.63
CA LEU A 475 -22.50 -5.40 2.19
C LEU A 475 -23.59 -6.36 1.70
N GLU A 476 -23.57 -6.78 0.43
CA GLU A 476 -24.50 -7.80 -0.09
C GLU A 476 -24.33 -9.14 0.66
N ILE A 477 -23.08 -9.57 0.88
CA ILE A 477 -22.79 -10.80 1.64
C ILE A 477 -23.21 -10.65 3.10
N LEU A 478 -22.92 -9.51 3.74
CA LEU A 478 -23.31 -9.26 5.12
C LEU A 478 -24.83 -9.32 5.30
N LYS A 479 -25.60 -8.69 4.40
CA LYS A 479 -27.07 -8.78 4.37
C LYS A 479 -27.56 -10.21 4.16
N LEU A 480 -26.89 -10.97 3.30
CA LEU A 480 -27.21 -12.38 3.06
C LEU A 480 -27.03 -13.21 4.33
N LEU A 481 -25.91 -13.04 5.03
CA LEU A 481 -25.62 -13.74 6.28
C LEU A 481 -26.60 -13.33 7.41
N ALA A 482 -26.88 -12.04 7.55
CA ALA A 482 -27.85 -11.52 8.53
C ALA A 482 -29.29 -12.03 8.28
N SER A 483 -29.62 -12.38 7.04
CA SER A 483 -30.93 -12.99 6.74
C SER A 483 -31.08 -14.42 7.28
N GLY A 484 -29.98 -15.09 7.64
CA GLY A 484 -29.95 -16.49 8.07
C GLY A 484 -30.28 -17.51 6.97
N LYS A 485 -30.43 -17.07 5.71
CA LYS A 485 -30.70 -17.96 4.58
C LYS A 485 -29.42 -18.68 4.14
N SER A 486 -29.57 -19.93 3.70
CA SER A 486 -28.50 -20.65 3.02
C SER A 486 -28.10 -19.91 1.74
N HIS A 487 -26.80 -19.80 1.50
CA HIS A 487 -26.25 -19.18 0.29
C HIS A 487 -25.43 -20.18 -0.51
N LYS A 488 -25.31 -19.94 -1.80
CA LYS A 488 -24.47 -20.73 -2.71
C LYS A 488 -23.06 -20.17 -2.66
N ARG A 489 -22.06 -21.01 -2.96
CA ARG A 489 -20.66 -20.56 -3.07
C ARG A 489 -20.47 -19.48 -4.14
N TYR A 490 -21.37 -19.41 -5.12
CA TYR A 490 -21.41 -18.35 -6.12
C TYR A 490 -21.77 -16.97 -5.55
N ASP A 491 -22.59 -16.92 -4.49
CA ASP A 491 -22.95 -15.66 -3.82
C ASP A 491 -21.74 -15.04 -3.10
N LEU A 492 -20.68 -15.83 -2.90
CA LEU A 492 -19.42 -15.46 -2.26
C LEU A 492 -18.30 -15.17 -3.27
N ALA A 493 -18.61 -15.21 -4.58
CA ALA A 493 -17.60 -15.02 -5.61
C ALA A 493 -16.86 -13.69 -5.41
N THR A 494 -15.54 -13.73 -5.51
CA THR A 494 -14.70 -12.55 -5.40
C THR A 494 -14.48 -11.91 -6.76
N SER A 495 -14.30 -10.59 -6.77
CA SER A 495 -13.78 -9.93 -7.96
C SER A 495 -12.33 -10.35 -8.22
N TYR A 496 -11.81 -9.94 -9.38
CA TYR A 496 -10.36 -9.90 -9.54
C TYR A 496 -9.79 -8.84 -8.60
N SER A 497 -8.51 -8.94 -8.27
CA SER A 497 -7.85 -7.98 -7.38
C SER A 497 -7.64 -6.63 -8.08
N ASP A 498 -7.52 -6.63 -9.40
CA ASP A 498 -7.34 -5.41 -10.21
C ASP A 498 -8.60 -4.56 -10.40
N ARG A 499 -9.80 -5.11 -10.20
CA ARG A 499 -11.05 -4.36 -10.41
C ARG A 499 -12.23 -4.98 -9.65
N PRO A 500 -13.19 -4.21 -9.11
CA PRO A 500 -14.37 -4.74 -8.46
C PRO A 500 -15.27 -5.46 -9.48
N LEU A 501 -16.28 -6.19 -8.99
CA LEU A 501 -17.15 -6.98 -9.87
C LEU A 501 -17.85 -6.12 -10.92
N ASN A 502 -17.79 -6.56 -12.19
CA ASN A 502 -18.39 -5.85 -13.33
C ASN A 502 -19.88 -5.59 -13.21
N LYS A 503 -20.62 -6.42 -12.45
CA LYS A 503 -22.05 -6.20 -12.22
C LYS A 503 -22.35 -4.81 -11.62
N PHE A 504 -21.42 -4.26 -10.83
CA PHE A 504 -21.57 -2.93 -10.24
C PHE A 504 -21.32 -1.78 -11.24
N LYS A 505 -20.80 -2.06 -12.44
CA LYS A 505 -20.71 -1.04 -13.51
C LYS A 505 -22.09 -0.67 -14.06
N GLY A 506 -23.00 -1.63 -14.19
CA GLY A 506 -24.40 -1.37 -14.57
C GLY A 506 -25.21 -0.75 -13.44
N GLU A 507 -24.77 -0.93 -12.20
CA GLU A 507 -25.41 -0.42 -10.99
C GLU A 507 -24.61 0.73 -10.37
N ARG A 508 -23.96 1.58 -11.19
CA ARG A 508 -23.13 2.72 -10.72
C ARG A 508 -23.84 3.63 -9.72
N TRP A 509 -25.17 3.71 -9.76
CA TRP A 509 -25.97 4.40 -8.74
C TRP A 509 -25.71 3.88 -7.32
N LYS A 510 -25.42 2.58 -7.15
CA LYS A 510 -24.97 1.94 -5.89
C LYS A 510 -23.53 2.30 -5.51
N LEU A 511 -22.84 3.16 -6.25
CA LEU A 511 -21.48 3.61 -5.97
C LEU A 511 -21.34 5.14 -6.09
N ASN A 512 -22.46 5.87 -6.21
CA ASN A 512 -22.54 7.26 -6.68
C ASN A 512 -22.24 7.37 -8.19
N GLU A 513 -23.18 7.94 -8.97
CA GLU A 513 -23.09 8.04 -10.43
C GLU A 513 -21.84 8.79 -10.92
N THR A 514 -21.22 9.58 -10.06
CA THR A 514 -20.00 10.36 -10.36
C THR A 514 -18.70 9.67 -9.98
N THR A 515 -18.70 8.38 -9.59
CA THR A 515 -17.47 7.69 -9.16
C THR A 515 -16.53 7.29 -10.31
N GLU A 516 -15.23 7.39 -10.08
CA GLU A 516 -14.17 6.88 -10.96
C GLU A 516 -13.74 5.44 -10.63
N LEU A 517 -14.29 4.81 -9.57
CA LEU A 517 -13.87 3.49 -9.07
C LEU A 517 -14.02 2.34 -10.09
N LEU A 518 -14.93 2.48 -11.06
CA LEU A 518 -15.24 1.49 -12.09
C LEU A 518 -15.14 2.10 -13.49
N GLY A 519 -13.96 1.98 -14.10
CA GLY A 519 -13.75 2.41 -15.49
C GLY A 519 -13.61 3.92 -15.64
N GLY A 520 -13.57 4.67 -14.54
CA GLY A 520 -13.16 6.06 -14.55
C GLY A 520 -11.66 6.18 -14.73
N TRP A 521 -11.18 7.42 -14.66
CA TRP A 521 -9.76 7.74 -14.84
C TRP A 521 -8.87 6.89 -13.92
N GLY A 522 -7.75 6.41 -14.45
CA GLY A 522 -6.77 5.63 -13.70
C GLY A 522 -7.19 4.18 -13.36
N SER A 523 -8.42 3.77 -13.66
CA SER A 523 -8.88 2.39 -13.45
C SER A 523 -8.23 1.41 -14.42
N THR A 524 -7.95 0.19 -13.95
CA THR A 524 -7.56 -0.93 -14.81
C THR A 524 -8.66 -1.28 -15.83
N CYS A 525 -8.27 -1.52 -17.09
CA CYS A 525 -9.14 -1.89 -18.20
C CYS A 525 -8.55 -3.02 -19.06
N ILE A 526 -9.40 -3.61 -19.91
CA ILE A 526 -8.98 -4.57 -20.94
C ILE A 526 -9.07 -3.88 -22.30
N VAL A 527 -8.01 -3.99 -23.10
CA VAL A 527 -7.99 -3.45 -24.47
C VAL A 527 -9.06 -4.10 -25.34
N ASP A 528 -9.68 -3.33 -26.23
CA ASP A 528 -10.86 -3.77 -27.00
C ASP A 528 -10.64 -5.04 -27.80
N SER A 529 -9.45 -5.20 -28.38
CA SER A 529 -9.08 -6.39 -29.16
C SER A 529 -9.07 -7.69 -28.34
N ALA A 530 -9.00 -7.60 -27.01
CA ALA A 530 -8.98 -8.75 -26.10
C ALA A 530 -10.34 -9.02 -25.44
N LEU A 531 -11.33 -8.12 -25.52
CA LEU A 531 -12.63 -8.29 -24.85
C LEU A 531 -13.37 -9.56 -25.29
N ALA A 532 -13.21 -9.97 -26.54
CA ALA A 532 -13.85 -11.18 -27.09
C ALA A 532 -13.34 -12.48 -26.42
N THR A 533 -12.15 -12.48 -25.81
CA THR A 533 -11.48 -13.69 -25.30
C THR A 533 -11.48 -13.79 -23.77
N THR A 534 -12.09 -12.85 -23.06
CA THR A 534 -12.12 -12.82 -21.58
C THR A 534 -13.53 -12.63 -21.02
N GLN A 535 -13.77 -13.03 -19.77
CA GLN A 535 -14.95 -12.54 -19.01
C GLN A 535 -14.67 -11.20 -18.31
N ARG A 536 -13.42 -10.72 -18.30
CA ARG A 536 -13.02 -9.41 -17.76
C ARG A 536 -13.43 -8.31 -18.74
N GLN A 537 -14.73 -8.03 -18.78
CA GLN A 537 -15.34 -6.98 -19.60
C GLN A 537 -15.07 -5.57 -19.04
N TRP A 538 -13.80 -5.26 -18.79
CA TRP A 538 -13.34 -4.06 -18.11
C TRP A 538 -13.15 -2.91 -19.09
N THR A 539 -14.25 -2.29 -19.49
CA THR A 539 -14.20 -1.11 -20.35
C THR A 539 -14.09 0.18 -19.55
N CYS A 540 -13.57 1.22 -20.16
CA CYS A 540 -13.55 2.58 -19.62
C CYS A 540 -14.94 3.24 -19.72
N ASN A 541 -15.11 4.37 -19.06
CA ASN A 541 -16.28 5.24 -19.15
C ASN A 541 -16.15 6.18 -20.35
N ASP A 542 -17.26 6.79 -20.75
CA ASP A 542 -17.30 7.71 -21.90
C ASP A 542 -16.25 8.83 -21.80
N GLY A 543 -15.56 9.11 -22.91
CA GLY A 543 -14.47 10.09 -22.97
C GLY A 543 -13.11 9.55 -22.49
N LEU A 544 -13.03 8.27 -22.11
CA LEU A 544 -11.81 7.59 -21.71
C LEU A 544 -11.53 6.37 -22.60
N GLN A 545 -10.26 6.15 -22.92
CA GLN A 545 -9.76 4.99 -23.65
C GLN A 545 -8.87 4.10 -22.77
N CYS A 546 -8.78 2.82 -23.14
CA CYS A 546 -7.88 1.88 -22.48
C CYS A 546 -6.47 1.96 -23.08
N LYS A 547 -5.51 2.53 -22.34
CA LYS A 547 -4.11 2.66 -22.77
C LYS A 547 -3.20 1.65 -22.07
N VAL A 548 -2.40 0.91 -22.85
CA VAL A 548 -1.40 -0.02 -22.30
C VAL A 548 -0.17 0.76 -21.85
N LEU A 549 0.08 0.78 -20.54
CA LEU A 549 1.25 1.44 -19.96
C LEU A 549 2.45 0.49 -19.84
N PHE A 550 2.18 -0.79 -19.61
CA PHE A 550 3.19 -1.83 -19.48
C PHE A 550 2.88 -2.98 -20.42
N ILE A 551 3.70 -3.13 -21.45
CA ILE A 551 3.65 -4.25 -22.38
C ILE A 551 4.37 -5.42 -21.71
N SER A 552 3.66 -6.53 -21.47
CA SER A 552 4.27 -7.73 -20.89
C SER A 552 3.55 -8.99 -21.37
N PRO A 553 4.29 -10.07 -21.68
CA PRO A 553 3.66 -11.38 -21.94
C PRO A 553 2.91 -11.92 -20.72
N ASN A 554 3.22 -11.40 -19.53
CA ASN A 554 2.62 -11.83 -18.27
C ASN A 554 1.23 -11.23 -18.03
N ALA A 555 0.86 -10.16 -18.76
CA ALA A 555 -0.44 -9.50 -18.71
C ALA A 555 -0.70 -8.74 -20.02
N THR A 556 -0.97 -9.47 -21.10
CA THR A 556 -0.95 -8.97 -22.49
C THR A 556 -2.07 -8.01 -22.86
N SER A 557 -3.17 -7.98 -22.12
CA SER A 557 -4.39 -7.24 -22.48
C SER A 557 -4.79 -6.15 -21.49
N VAL A 558 -3.97 -5.91 -20.47
CA VAL A 558 -4.31 -5.01 -19.35
C VAL A 558 -3.79 -3.61 -19.62
N GLY A 559 -4.67 -2.62 -19.55
CA GLY A 559 -4.35 -1.20 -19.65
C GLY A 559 -4.93 -0.38 -18.50
N THR A 560 -4.84 0.93 -18.65
CA THR A 560 -5.37 1.93 -17.73
C THR A 560 -6.27 2.91 -18.47
N CYS A 561 -7.41 3.25 -17.88
CA CYS A 561 -8.31 4.25 -18.44
C CYS A 561 -7.69 5.65 -18.35
N VAL A 562 -7.51 6.28 -19.51
CA VAL A 562 -6.96 7.63 -19.68
C VAL A 562 -7.87 8.43 -20.61
N PRO A 563 -7.82 9.77 -20.62
CA PRO A 563 -8.63 10.56 -21.54
C PRO A 563 -8.35 10.25 -23.02
N GLU A 564 -9.38 10.34 -23.85
CA GLU A 564 -9.29 10.02 -25.29
C GLU A 564 -8.49 11.05 -26.09
N SER A 565 -8.74 12.34 -25.83
CA SER A 565 -8.35 13.44 -26.72
C SER A 565 -7.57 14.58 -26.03
N SER A 566 -7.34 14.46 -24.72
CA SER A 566 -6.63 15.45 -23.90
C SER A 566 -5.67 14.77 -22.94
N LEU A 567 -4.77 15.56 -22.35
CA LEU A 567 -4.00 15.13 -21.19
C LEU A 567 -4.52 15.86 -19.96
N HIS A 568 -4.78 15.10 -18.90
CA HIS A 568 -5.20 15.61 -17.60
C HIS A 568 -4.08 15.42 -16.58
N ILE A 569 -4.07 16.28 -15.56
CA ILE A 569 -3.12 16.14 -14.45
C ILE A 569 -3.26 14.73 -13.84
N GLY A 570 -2.12 14.08 -13.61
CA GLY A 570 -2.02 12.69 -13.16
C GLY A 570 -1.79 11.66 -14.27
N ASP A 571 -2.03 11.99 -15.54
CA ASP A 571 -1.93 11.04 -16.65
C ASP A 571 -0.55 10.41 -16.76
N ALA A 572 -0.52 9.15 -17.20
CA ALA A 572 0.71 8.45 -17.49
C ALA A 572 1.38 9.06 -18.73
N MET A 573 2.63 9.48 -18.55
CA MET A 573 3.43 10.13 -19.58
C MET A 573 4.40 9.18 -20.27
N GLN A 574 4.56 7.96 -19.75
CA GLN A 574 5.44 6.95 -20.33
C GLN A 574 4.72 5.62 -20.50
N SER A 575 5.18 4.84 -21.47
CA SER A 575 4.83 3.43 -21.61
C SER A 575 6.10 2.63 -21.90
N GLY A 576 6.13 1.36 -21.51
CA GLY A 576 7.29 0.51 -21.73
C GLY A 576 6.99 -0.97 -21.72
N GLU A 577 8.02 -1.76 -22.01
CA GLU A 577 7.96 -3.21 -22.09
C GLU A 577 8.69 -3.83 -20.89
N ILE A 578 8.03 -4.75 -20.20
CA ILE A 578 8.63 -5.60 -19.17
C ILE A 578 8.98 -6.95 -19.80
N LYS A 579 10.26 -7.31 -19.71
CA LYS A 579 10.79 -8.59 -20.18
C LYS A 579 11.17 -9.46 -18.99
N SER A 580 10.74 -10.72 -19.01
CA SER A 580 11.05 -11.71 -17.97
C SER A 580 11.94 -12.80 -18.56
N ALA A 581 13.24 -12.78 -18.23
CA ALA A 581 14.16 -13.79 -18.77
C ALA A 581 14.04 -15.13 -18.02
N ARG A 582 13.78 -15.07 -16.71
CA ARG A 582 13.51 -16.21 -15.81
C ARG A 582 12.64 -15.74 -14.66
N PHE A 583 12.12 -16.66 -13.85
CA PHE A 583 11.22 -16.32 -12.76
C PHE A 583 11.87 -15.35 -11.77
N GLY A 584 11.20 -14.23 -11.50
CA GLY A 584 11.65 -13.20 -10.57
C GLY A 584 12.76 -12.29 -11.10
N PHE A 585 13.16 -12.41 -12.37
CA PHE A 585 14.11 -11.51 -13.01
C PHE A 585 13.45 -10.82 -14.21
N ASP A 586 13.04 -9.57 -13.96
CA ASP A 586 12.32 -8.73 -14.91
C ASP A 586 13.10 -7.44 -15.17
N THR A 587 13.07 -6.95 -16.41
CA THR A 587 13.67 -5.67 -16.82
C THR A 587 12.65 -4.82 -17.55
N TYR A 588 12.70 -3.50 -17.39
CA TYR A 588 11.85 -2.55 -18.08
C TYR A 588 12.61 -1.83 -19.20
N VAL A 589 11.93 -1.63 -20.32
CA VAL A 589 12.44 -0.84 -21.47
C VAL A 589 11.37 0.14 -21.89
N ARG A 590 11.61 1.45 -21.71
CA ARG A 590 10.66 2.47 -22.18
C ARG A 590 10.48 2.39 -23.70
N LYS A 591 9.24 2.57 -24.14
CA LYS A 591 8.85 2.68 -25.56
C LYS A 591 8.40 4.08 -25.91
N GLU A 592 7.57 4.70 -25.06
CA GLU A 592 7.03 6.04 -25.31
C GLU A 592 7.21 6.95 -24.09
N PRO A 593 7.54 8.24 -24.31
CA PRO A 593 8.12 8.76 -25.55
C PRO A 593 9.46 8.06 -25.84
N ALA A 594 9.85 8.03 -27.11
CA ALA A 594 11.16 7.53 -27.49
C ALA A 594 12.24 8.33 -26.73
N PRO A 595 13.29 7.69 -26.19
CA PRO A 595 14.37 8.40 -25.50
C PRO A 595 15.01 9.43 -26.44
N VAL A 596 15.00 10.72 -26.07
CA VAL A 596 15.65 11.79 -26.85
C VAL A 596 17.14 11.76 -26.56
N LYS A 597 17.99 11.47 -27.55
CA LYS A 597 19.44 11.61 -27.43
C LYS A 597 19.85 13.06 -27.70
N ILE A 598 20.47 13.72 -26.74
CA ILE A 598 21.27 14.93 -27.02
C ILE A 598 22.74 14.52 -27.12
N VAL A 599 23.47 15.15 -28.03
CA VAL A 599 24.89 14.89 -28.29
C VAL A 599 25.66 14.96 -26.97
N ASP A 600 26.40 13.90 -26.66
CA ASP A 600 27.23 13.69 -25.46
C ASP A 600 26.51 13.61 -24.09
N ALA A 601 25.18 13.56 -24.04
CA ALA A 601 24.41 13.29 -22.81
C ALA A 601 23.38 12.16 -22.98
N GLN A 602 23.22 11.35 -21.93
CA GLN A 602 22.22 10.26 -21.87
C GLN A 602 20.80 10.78 -22.12
N PRO A 603 19.87 9.90 -22.56
CA PRO A 603 18.55 10.36 -22.95
C PRO A 603 17.76 10.93 -21.77
N TYR A 604 16.99 12.00 -22.01
CA TYR A 604 16.08 12.61 -21.04
C TYR A 604 14.66 12.75 -21.61
N THR A 605 13.67 12.97 -20.75
CA THR A 605 12.25 13.05 -21.11
C THR A 605 11.61 14.37 -20.75
N LEU A 606 11.54 15.28 -21.71
CA LEU A 606 10.74 16.50 -21.59
C LEU A 606 9.31 16.29 -22.08
N ILE A 607 8.33 16.75 -21.28
CA ILE A 607 6.94 16.92 -21.72
C ILE A 607 6.81 18.11 -22.68
N GLU A 608 7.65 19.14 -22.58
CA GLU A 608 7.60 20.32 -23.45
C GLU A 608 7.63 19.95 -24.95
N ALA A 609 8.18 18.78 -25.29
CA ALA A 609 8.17 18.22 -26.64
C ALA A 609 6.78 17.77 -27.15
N LEU A 610 5.73 17.76 -26.31
CA LEU A 610 4.36 17.34 -26.68
C LEU A 610 3.45 18.49 -27.16
N GLY A 611 3.95 19.73 -27.24
CA GLY A 611 3.19 20.86 -27.77
C GLY A 611 1.98 21.28 -26.92
N LEU A 612 1.98 20.93 -25.64
CA LEU A 612 0.90 21.25 -24.70
C LEU A 612 1.04 22.69 -24.18
N ILE A 613 -0.08 23.40 -24.06
CA ILE A 613 -0.12 24.74 -23.46
C ILE A 613 -0.57 24.59 -21.99
N PRO A 614 0.30 24.89 -21.01
CA PRO A 614 -0.08 24.83 -19.60
C PRO A 614 -1.00 26.01 -19.22
N PRO A 615 -1.78 25.88 -18.13
CA PRO A 615 -2.50 27.02 -17.56
C PRO A 615 -1.54 28.20 -17.26
N PRO A 616 -2.00 29.46 -17.38
CA PRO A 616 -1.19 30.64 -17.08
C PRO A 616 -0.39 30.52 -15.78
N GLY A 617 0.90 30.84 -15.84
CA GLY A 617 1.81 30.78 -14.69
C GLY A 617 2.37 29.38 -14.39
N ASN A 618 1.99 28.34 -15.14
CA ASN A 618 2.53 26.99 -14.97
C ASN A 618 3.37 26.54 -16.18
N SER A 619 4.11 25.47 -15.94
CA SER A 619 4.68 24.57 -16.95
C SER A 619 4.26 23.13 -16.66
N TYR A 620 4.10 22.33 -17.71
CA TYR A 620 3.86 20.89 -17.55
C TYR A 620 5.16 20.15 -17.27
N TYR A 621 5.07 19.12 -16.44
CA TYR A 621 6.20 18.29 -16.08
C TYR A 621 5.80 16.83 -15.84
N ALA A 622 6.69 15.89 -16.20
CA ALA A 622 6.55 14.45 -15.96
C ALA A 622 7.52 14.01 -14.87
N ALA A 623 7.04 13.34 -13.84
CA ALA A 623 7.92 12.45 -13.07
C ALA A 623 8.41 11.31 -14.01
N HIS A 624 9.70 10.98 -13.98
CA HIS A 624 10.27 9.93 -14.81
C HIS A 624 11.29 9.06 -14.05
N GLN A 625 11.64 7.92 -14.65
CA GLN A 625 12.14 6.74 -13.95
C GLN A 625 13.61 6.40 -14.24
N GLU A 626 14.17 6.92 -15.33
CA GLU A 626 15.40 6.35 -15.91
C GLU A 626 16.63 6.54 -15.03
N TYR A 627 17.47 5.51 -15.02
CA TYR A 627 18.82 5.61 -14.48
C TYR A 627 19.60 6.64 -15.31
N TYR A 628 20.11 7.67 -14.65
CA TYR A 628 20.95 8.69 -15.27
C TYR A 628 22.43 8.34 -15.07
N GLU A 629 23.16 8.19 -16.18
CA GLU A 629 24.60 7.97 -16.20
C GLU A 629 25.29 9.27 -16.65
N GLY A 630 25.79 10.08 -15.71
CA GLY A 630 26.45 11.36 -16.01
C GLY A 630 26.68 12.23 -14.77
N ASP A 631 27.38 13.36 -14.93
CA ASP A 631 27.52 14.38 -13.89
C ASP A 631 26.36 15.39 -13.98
N ALA A 632 25.36 15.21 -13.10
CA ALA A 632 24.18 16.07 -13.01
C ALA A 632 24.50 17.53 -12.63
N ASP A 633 25.73 17.82 -12.20
CA ASP A 633 26.17 19.14 -11.76
C ASP A 633 27.05 19.87 -12.81
N ALA A 634 27.38 19.23 -13.94
CA ALA A 634 28.34 19.75 -14.92
C ALA A 634 27.92 21.06 -15.62
N ASP A 635 26.62 21.37 -15.70
CA ASP A 635 26.08 22.51 -16.49
C ASP A 635 24.92 23.27 -15.82
N GLY A 636 24.84 23.30 -14.48
CA GLY A 636 23.70 23.88 -13.74
C GLY A 636 23.41 25.39 -13.92
N GLY A 637 24.11 26.09 -14.82
CA GLY A 637 23.95 27.52 -15.11
C GLY A 637 23.19 27.86 -16.39
N THR A 638 22.87 26.89 -17.25
CA THR A 638 22.02 27.08 -18.45
C THR A 638 20.59 26.57 -18.20
N PRO A 639 19.56 27.10 -18.90
CA PRO A 639 18.20 26.57 -18.81
C PRO A 639 18.15 25.05 -19.07
N GLU A 640 18.92 24.57 -20.04
CA GLU A 640 19.04 23.15 -20.38
C GLU A 640 19.70 22.33 -19.26
N GLY A 641 20.75 22.85 -18.62
CA GLY A 641 21.43 22.17 -17.52
C GLY A 641 20.60 22.11 -16.24
N VAL A 642 19.74 23.11 -15.97
CA VAL A 642 18.75 23.08 -14.88
C VAL A 642 17.74 21.96 -15.11
N ILE A 643 17.29 21.78 -16.35
CA ILE A 643 16.40 20.68 -16.77
C ILE A 643 17.07 19.31 -16.57
N ILE A 644 18.31 19.14 -17.04
CA ILE A 644 19.07 17.86 -16.93
C ILE A 644 19.30 17.50 -15.46
N LYS A 645 19.74 18.47 -14.65
CA LYS A 645 19.95 18.27 -13.21
C LYS A 645 18.65 17.90 -12.49
N ARG A 646 17.55 18.54 -12.85
CA ARG A 646 16.24 18.20 -12.31
C ARG A 646 15.89 16.77 -12.67
N ASP A 647 15.92 16.45 -13.95
CA ASP A 647 15.47 15.17 -14.48
C ASP A 647 16.29 14.00 -13.90
N SER A 648 17.60 14.14 -13.81
CA SER A 648 18.48 13.15 -13.18
C SER A 648 18.27 12.98 -11.66
N GLN A 649 17.68 13.97 -10.97
CA GLN A 649 17.60 13.99 -9.50
C GLN A 649 16.18 13.90 -8.92
N THR A 650 15.13 14.06 -9.72
CA THR A 650 13.73 14.06 -9.22
C THR A 650 13.18 12.67 -8.91
N GLY A 651 13.73 11.61 -9.53
CA GLY A 651 13.26 10.23 -9.39
C GLY A 651 11.79 10.03 -9.81
N GLY A 652 11.37 8.78 -9.98
CA GLY A 652 10.00 8.50 -10.41
C GLY A 652 9.67 7.01 -10.55
N PHE A 653 8.45 6.74 -11.01
CA PHE A 653 7.90 5.42 -11.23
C PHE A 653 7.76 5.17 -12.74
N PRO A 654 7.78 3.91 -13.18
CA PRO A 654 7.41 3.63 -14.56
C PRO A 654 6.03 4.18 -14.88
N ALA A 655 5.84 4.59 -16.13
CA ALA A 655 4.71 5.37 -16.63
C ALA A 655 4.65 6.84 -16.19
N GLY A 656 5.25 7.22 -15.06
CA GLY A 656 5.30 8.62 -14.58
C GLY A 656 3.93 9.22 -14.28
N MET A 657 3.87 10.54 -14.06
CA MET A 657 2.62 11.30 -13.99
C MET A 657 2.81 12.71 -14.54
N LEU A 658 1.80 13.23 -15.24
CA LEU A 658 1.68 14.65 -15.56
C LEU A 658 1.38 15.46 -14.29
N ARG A 659 2.11 16.55 -14.09
CA ARG A 659 1.82 17.55 -13.04
C ARG A 659 2.14 18.96 -13.53
N LEU A 660 1.67 19.96 -12.79
CA LEU A 660 2.00 21.37 -12.99
C LEU A 660 3.16 21.78 -12.08
N SER A 661 3.98 22.71 -12.55
CA SER A 661 5.13 23.24 -11.82
C SER A 661 4.76 24.17 -10.68
N GLU A 662 3.56 24.75 -10.67
CA GLU A 662 3.09 25.70 -9.67
C GLU A 662 1.65 25.35 -9.23
N CYS A 663 1.12 26.15 -8.29
CA CYS A 663 -0.27 26.07 -7.83
C CYS A 663 -1.08 27.29 -8.29
N LEU A 664 -0.99 27.58 -9.59
CA LEU A 664 -1.65 28.71 -10.25
C LEU A 664 -2.67 28.18 -11.25
N ASP A 665 -3.81 28.86 -11.40
CA ASP A 665 -4.91 28.54 -12.32
C ASP A 665 -5.19 27.03 -12.45
N LEU A 666 -5.27 26.35 -11.30
CA LEU A 666 -5.34 24.89 -11.27
C LEU A 666 -6.66 24.41 -11.87
N PRO A 667 -6.64 23.43 -12.79
CA PRO A 667 -7.86 22.87 -13.36
C PRO A 667 -8.67 22.10 -12.29
N PRO A 668 -9.95 21.77 -12.56
CA PRO A 668 -10.84 21.16 -11.56
C PRO A 668 -10.33 19.83 -10.99
N GLU A 669 -9.66 19.02 -11.80
CA GLU A 669 -9.09 17.73 -11.41
C GLU A 669 -7.79 17.84 -10.59
N ALA A 670 -7.20 19.03 -10.50
CA ALA A 670 -5.94 19.26 -9.79
C ALA A 670 -6.14 19.99 -8.46
N THR A 671 -5.21 19.78 -7.53
CA THR A 671 -5.08 20.54 -6.28
C THR A 671 -3.61 20.75 -5.92
N CYS A 672 -3.32 21.67 -5.01
CA CYS A 672 -1.95 22.04 -4.65
C CYS A 672 -1.32 21.03 -3.68
N GLY A 673 -0.14 20.55 -4.02
CA GLY A 673 0.70 19.70 -3.18
C GLY A 673 2.11 20.27 -2.98
N LEU A 674 2.83 19.73 -2.00
CA LEU A 674 4.28 19.89 -1.86
C LEU A 674 4.94 18.57 -2.25
N VAL A 675 5.83 18.61 -3.22
CA VAL A 675 6.55 17.42 -3.72
C VAL A 675 8.05 17.62 -3.62
N ALA A 676 8.82 16.54 -3.59
CA ALA A 676 10.27 16.63 -3.54
C ALA A 676 10.84 17.36 -4.77
N SER A 677 11.86 18.17 -4.53
CA SER A 677 12.63 18.88 -5.55
C SER A 677 14.03 18.27 -5.72
N PRO A 678 14.80 18.68 -6.74
CA PRO A 678 16.18 18.22 -6.91
C PRO A 678 17.03 18.38 -5.64
N GLY A 679 17.85 17.38 -5.35
CA GLY A 679 18.67 17.30 -4.14
C GLY A 679 17.94 16.83 -2.87
N PHE A 680 16.63 16.54 -2.93
CA PHE A 680 15.90 16.00 -1.76
C PHE A 680 16.47 14.68 -1.28
N ALA A 681 16.68 13.70 -2.17
CA ALA A 681 17.26 12.39 -1.81
C ALA A 681 18.65 12.52 -1.17
N LYS A 682 19.49 13.41 -1.71
CA LYS A 682 20.80 13.72 -1.10
C LYS A 682 20.63 14.33 0.30
N CYS A 683 19.70 15.27 0.47
CA CYS A 683 19.44 15.87 1.78
C CYS A 683 19.08 14.81 2.83
N ILE A 684 18.34 13.77 2.44
CA ILE A 684 18.02 12.65 3.34
C ILE A 684 19.23 11.80 3.69
N THR A 685 20.09 11.51 2.70
CA THR A 685 21.36 10.84 2.97
C THR A 685 22.22 11.65 3.94
N ASP A 686 22.24 12.99 3.79
CA ASP A 686 22.95 13.88 4.70
C ASP A 686 22.34 13.82 6.12
N VAL A 687 21.01 13.75 6.25
CA VAL A 687 20.33 13.53 7.54
C VAL A 687 20.72 12.19 8.17
N GLU A 688 20.83 11.11 7.38
CA GLU A 688 21.32 9.80 7.87
C GLU A 688 22.74 9.92 8.42
N ALA A 689 23.59 10.72 7.77
CA ALA A 689 24.95 11.02 8.20
C ALA A 689 25.03 12.02 9.38
N GLY A 690 23.88 12.45 9.93
CA GLY A 690 23.81 13.40 11.05
C GLY A 690 23.95 14.88 10.63
N ILE A 691 23.83 15.19 9.34
CA ILE A 691 23.96 16.53 8.77
C ILE A 691 22.56 17.07 8.47
N GLY A 692 22.09 18.02 9.29
CA GLY A 692 20.78 18.66 9.13
C GLY A 692 19.60 17.87 9.73
N THR A 693 18.38 18.24 9.33
CA THR A 693 17.14 17.62 9.84
C THR A 693 16.19 17.25 8.69
N VAL A 694 15.33 16.25 8.90
CA VAL A 694 14.27 15.88 7.95
C VAL A 694 13.40 17.09 7.64
N GLN A 695 13.04 17.87 8.67
CA GLN A 695 12.24 19.08 8.50
C GLN A 695 12.93 20.11 7.60
N ALA A 696 14.23 20.31 7.78
CA ALA A 696 15.00 21.18 6.90
C ALA A 696 14.97 20.68 5.45
N CYS A 697 15.02 19.36 5.20
CA CYS A 697 14.86 18.82 3.85
C CYS A 697 13.47 19.09 3.28
N PHE A 698 12.38 18.91 4.05
CA PHE A 698 11.03 19.22 3.58
C PHE A 698 10.83 20.71 3.30
N VAL A 699 11.42 21.60 4.09
CA VAL A 699 11.34 23.05 3.83
C VAL A 699 12.17 23.41 2.60
N LYS A 700 13.43 22.97 2.54
CA LYS A 700 14.44 23.42 1.56
C LYS A 700 14.42 22.71 0.22
N ARG A 701 13.90 21.50 0.19
CA ARG A 701 14.02 20.57 -0.95
C ARG A 701 12.66 20.02 -1.38
N THR A 702 11.61 20.81 -1.20
CA THR A 702 10.30 20.58 -1.82
C THR A 702 9.95 21.72 -2.77
N ALA A 703 8.87 21.54 -3.53
CA ALA A 703 8.33 22.53 -4.45
C ALA A 703 6.80 22.42 -4.44
N TYR A 704 6.10 23.55 -4.55
CA TYR A 704 4.67 23.53 -4.86
C TYR A 704 4.43 22.88 -6.22
N ALA A 705 3.33 22.16 -6.38
CA ALA A 705 2.94 21.56 -7.64
C ALA A 705 1.44 21.32 -7.70
N GLY A 706 0.84 21.58 -8.86
CA GLY A 706 -0.50 21.13 -9.18
C GLY A 706 -0.50 19.62 -9.44
N MET A 707 -1.10 18.87 -8.50
CA MET A 707 -1.17 17.41 -8.51
C MET A 707 -2.60 16.95 -8.74
N ARG A 708 -2.80 15.71 -9.22
CA ARG A 708 -4.13 15.12 -9.34
C ARG A 708 -4.78 15.08 -7.96
N ALA A 709 -5.97 15.66 -7.85
CA ALA A 709 -6.75 15.61 -6.63
C ALA A 709 -7.38 14.21 -6.45
N CYS A 710 -7.57 13.79 -5.21
CA CYS A 710 -8.18 12.51 -4.90
C CYS A 710 -9.15 12.54 -3.71
N ASP A 711 -10.14 11.67 -3.79
CA ASP A 711 -11.04 11.30 -2.71
C ASP A 711 -11.49 9.83 -2.87
N ALA A 712 -12.38 9.34 -2.00
CA ALA A 712 -12.80 7.93 -2.04
C ALA A 712 -13.60 7.57 -3.31
N ALA A 713 -14.29 8.52 -3.93
CA ALA A 713 -15.07 8.33 -5.16
C ALA A 713 -14.25 8.60 -6.42
N ASN A 714 -13.26 9.50 -6.36
CA ASN A 714 -12.33 9.89 -7.42
C ASN A 714 -10.89 9.58 -6.97
N PRO A 715 -10.49 8.31 -6.91
CA PRO A 715 -9.22 7.96 -6.31
C PRO A 715 -8.06 8.15 -7.28
N CYS A 716 -6.84 8.02 -6.76
CA CYS A 716 -5.66 8.01 -7.61
C CYS A 716 -5.60 6.80 -8.55
N ARG A 717 -4.77 6.92 -9.59
CA ARG A 717 -4.34 5.79 -10.43
C ARG A 717 -3.80 4.66 -9.54
N ASP A 718 -3.97 3.42 -9.98
CA ASP A 718 -3.76 2.22 -9.16
C ASP A 718 -2.33 2.07 -8.57
N ASP A 719 -1.34 2.75 -9.14
CA ASP A 719 0.07 2.83 -8.71
C ASP A 719 0.39 4.06 -7.83
N TYR A 720 -0.62 4.82 -7.37
CA TYR A 720 -0.50 6.05 -6.56
C TYR A 720 -1.28 5.97 -5.24
N ILE A 721 -0.84 6.74 -4.24
CA ILE A 721 -1.52 6.90 -2.94
C ILE A 721 -2.12 8.30 -2.83
N CYS A 722 -3.29 8.39 -2.18
CA CYS A 722 -3.91 9.66 -1.84
C CYS A 722 -3.36 10.19 -0.50
N LEU A 723 -2.60 11.27 -0.57
CA LEU A 723 -2.04 11.97 0.60
C LEU A 723 -2.78 13.25 0.91
N ARG A 724 -2.56 13.76 2.11
CA ARG A 724 -3.12 15.03 2.54
C ARG A 724 -2.52 16.16 1.69
N SER A 725 -3.35 17.12 1.28
CA SER A 725 -2.87 18.32 0.60
C SER A 725 -2.17 19.25 1.61
N ILE A 726 -1.61 20.36 1.16
CA ILE A 726 -0.86 21.28 2.04
C ILE A 726 -1.73 22.02 3.08
N GLY A 727 -3.06 21.92 2.98
CA GLY A 727 -3.99 22.49 3.96
C GLY A 727 -4.01 24.01 4.01
N TYR A 728 -3.67 24.67 2.91
CA TYR A 728 -3.71 26.12 2.82
C TYR A 728 -5.11 26.57 2.43
N ASN A 729 -5.55 27.68 3.00
CA ASN A 729 -6.88 28.26 2.78
C ASN A 729 -6.77 29.80 2.69
N ALA A 730 -7.89 30.47 2.47
CA ALA A 730 -7.92 31.93 2.31
C ALA A 730 -7.39 32.69 3.54
N GLU A 731 -7.50 32.11 4.74
CA GLU A 731 -7.09 32.73 6.01
C GLU A 731 -5.59 32.56 6.28
N ASN A 732 -5.03 31.37 6.00
CA ASN A 732 -3.67 31.00 6.41
C ASN A 732 -2.64 30.97 5.27
N GLY A 733 -3.07 30.92 4.01
CA GLY A 733 -2.20 30.60 2.86
C GLY A 733 -1.02 31.55 2.71
N GLY A 734 -1.26 32.87 2.81
CA GLY A 734 -0.20 33.89 2.70
C GLY A 734 0.84 33.80 3.82
N LYS A 735 0.41 33.50 5.05
CA LYS A 735 1.28 33.33 6.22
C LYS A 735 2.15 32.07 6.07
N LYS A 736 1.54 30.93 5.71
CA LYS A 736 2.25 29.66 5.53
C LYS A 736 3.26 29.73 4.38
N PHE A 737 2.90 30.38 3.26
CA PHE A 737 3.82 30.63 2.15
C PHE A 737 5.03 31.48 2.59
N SER A 738 4.78 32.61 3.26
CA SER A 738 5.84 33.53 3.68
C SER A 738 6.82 32.86 4.64
N ALA A 739 6.32 32.04 5.58
CA ALA A 739 7.15 31.28 6.49
C ALA A 739 8.08 30.29 5.75
N ARG A 740 7.55 29.56 4.77
CA ARG A 740 8.34 28.66 3.94
C ARG A 740 9.40 29.41 3.14
N LYS A 741 9.05 30.56 2.54
CA LYS A 741 9.96 31.40 1.76
C LYS A 741 11.21 31.76 2.56
N THR A 742 11.03 32.22 3.81
CA THR A 742 12.16 32.50 4.72
C THR A 742 13.05 31.28 4.96
N GLY A 743 12.47 30.08 5.05
CA GLY A 743 13.21 28.83 5.24
C GLY A 743 14.05 28.37 4.04
N VAL A 744 13.77 28.93 2.84
CA VAL A 744 14.50 28.62 1.60
C VAL A 744 15.40 29.77 1.13
N ASP A 745 15.39 30.91 1.81
CA ASP A 745 16.22 32.08 1.49
C ASP A 745 17.72 31.71 1.44
N GLY A 746 18.41 32.17 0.39
CA GLY A 746 19.84 31.90 0.18
C GLY A 746 20.16 30.56 -0.49
N LEU A 747 19.18 29.69 -0.74
CA LEU A 747 19.36 28.54 -1.63
C LEU A 747 19.20 29.00 -3.08
N GLN A 748 20.13 28.63 -3.95
CA GLN A 748 19.92 28.67 -5.40
C GLN A 748 18.93 27.55 -5.79
N LEU A 749 17.66 27.75 -5.44
CA LEU A 749 16.55 27.00 -6.02
C LEU A 749 16.27 27.60 -7.39
N SER A 750 16.04 26.78 -8.41
CA SER A 750 15.63 27.34 -9.69
C SER A 750 14.30 28.07 -9.50
N THR A 751 14.20 29.27 -10.05
CA THR A 751 13.00 30.12 -9.96
C THR A 751 11.81 29.57 -10.74
N GLU A 752 12.00 28.45 -11.43
CA GLU A 752 11.08 27.90 -12.41
C GLU A 752 10.13 26.82 -11.87
N PHE A 753 10.29 26.38 -10.60
CA PHE A 753 9.49 25.25 -10.09
C PHE A 753 9.09 25.39 -8.61
N GLY A 754 7.80 25.62 -8.40
CA GLY A 754 7.11 25.50 -7.13
C GLY A 754 7.56 26.50 -6.08
N GLN A 755 7.98 27.69 -6.51
CA GLN A 755 8.41 28.77 -5.63
C GLN A 755 7.40 29.93 -5.59
N GLN A 756 6.34 29.88 -6.41
CA GLN A 756 5.28 30.89 -6.39
C GLN A 756 4.23 30.56 -5.32
N PRO A 757 3.57 31.57 -4.74
CA PRO A 757 2.47 31.33 -3.81
C PRO A 757 1.29 30.70 -4.55
N PRO A 758 0.56 29.74 -3.94
CA PRO A 758 -0.73 29.31 -4.47
C PRO A 758 -1.66 30.51 -4.66
N ASP A 759 -2.40 30.53 -5.77
CA ASP A 759 -3.23 31.68 -6.12
C ASP A 759 -4.51 31.80 -5.26
N SER A 760 -5.14 32.97 -5.33
CA SER A 760 -6.38 33.23 -4.61
C SER A 760 -7.55 32.36 -5.10
N ALA A 761 -7.54 31.90 -6.36
CA ALA A 761 -8.60 31.06 -6.91
C ALA A 761 -8.63 29.69 -6.23
N TRP A 762 -7.47 29.05 -6.05
CA TRP A 762 -7.34 27.80 -5.33
C TRP A 762 -7.58 27.98 -3.82
N LEU A 763 -7.00 29.02 -3.20
CA LEU A 763 -7.21 29.31 -1.77
C LEU A 763 -8.70 29.58 -1.43
N SER A 764 -9.46 30.12 -2.38
CA SER A 764 -10.88 30.43 -2.22
C SER A 764 -11.82 29.25 -2.50
N ARG A 765 -11.31 28.08 -2.92
CA ARG A 765 -12.13 26.88 -3.10
C ARG A 765 -12.87 26.53 -1.81
N ASN A 766 -14.05 25.90 -1.94
CA ASN A 766 -14.92 25.52 -0.83
C ASN A 766 -15.22 26.71 0.12
N SER A 767 -15.65 27.83 -0.46
CA SER A 767 -16.00 29.05 0.30
C SER A 767 -14.85 29.57 1.17
N GLY A 768 -13.61 29.49 0.68
CA GLY A 768 -12.43 29.95 1.40
C GLY A 768 -11.80 28.93 2.35
N ALA A 769 -12.38 27.73 2.48
CA ALA A 769 -11.81 26.64 3.29
C ALA A 769 -10.61 25.94 2.62
N GLY A 770 -10.25 26.33 1.39
CA GLY A 770 -9.25 25.65 0.57
C GLY A 770 -9.77 24.35 -0.03
N ASP A 771 -8.94 23.66 -0.82
CA ASP A 771 -9.30 22.37 -1.40
C ASP A 771 -9.12 21.24 -0.38
N GLN A 772 -10.22 20.56 -0.04
CA GLN A 772 -10.24 19.50 0.97
C GLN A 772 -9.89 18.12 0.40
N ARG A 773 -9.67 18.00 -0.91
CA ARG A 773 -9.26 16.74 -1.54
C ARG A 773 -7.79 16.46 -1.24
N GLY A 774 -7.42 15.18 -1.26
CA GLY A 774 -6.02 14.77 -1.18
C GLY A 774 -5.28 15.00 -2.50
N ILE A 775 -3.98 14.69 -2.50
CA ILE A 775 -3.10 14.69 -3.68
C ILE A 775 -2.63 13.28 -4.01
N CYS A 776 -2.59 12.95 -5.29
CA CYS A 776 -2.00 11.70 -5.75
C CYS A 776 -0.48 11.78 -5.82
N ILE A 777 0.18 10.93 -5.05
CA ILE A 777 1.63 10.87 -4.93
C ILE A 777 2.07 9.41 -5.11
N PRO A 778 3.24 9.16 -5.72
CA PRO A 778 3.77 7.80 -5.76
C PRO A 778 3.92 7.24 -4.33
N PRO A 779 3.53 5.99 -4.05
CA PRO A 779 3.56 5.40 -2.70
C PRO A 779 4.96 5.43 -2.08
N TYR A 780 5.99 5.49 -2.93
CA TYR A 780 7.39 5.74 -2.60
C TYR A 780 7.65 6.92 -1.66
N PHE A 781 7.05 8.07 -1.93
CA PHE A 781 7.33 9.26 -1.12
C PHE A 781 6.88 9.09 0.32
N VAL A 782 5.90 8.22 0.56
CA VAL A 782 5.38 7.94 1.88
C VAL A 782 6.06 6.71 2.44
N PHE A 783 6.03 5.58 1.76
CA PHE A 783 6.47 4.31 2.34
C PHE A 783 7.95 4.00 2.11
N GLN A 784 8.54 4.51 1.03
CA GLN A 784 9.91 4.15 0.62
C GLN A 784 10.95 5.17 1.08
N PHE A 785 10.62 6.47 1.13
CA PHE A 785 11.43 7.52 1.79
C PHE A 785 11.90 7.09 3.19
N ARG A 786 11.04 6.33 3.89
CA ARG A 786 11.22 5.80 5.24
C ARG A 786 12.33 4.72 5.37
N SER A 787 12.74 4.11 4.26
CA SER A 787 13.81 3.10 4.18
C SER A 787 15.18 3.66 3.75
N ASP A 788 15.24 4.88 3.20
CA ASP A 788 16.39 5.39 2.43
C ASP A 788 17.33 6.34 3.17
N GLY A 789 17.12 6.53 4.48
CA GLY A 789 17.99 7.39 5.30
C GLY A 789 17.31 8.04 6.51
N HIS A 790 16.12 7.58 6.90
CA HIS A 790 15.62 7.98 8.20
C HIS A 790 16.57 7.51 9.29
N PRO A 791 16.83 8.36 10.31
CA PRO A 791 17.77 8.03 11.37
C PRO A 791 17.42 6.67 11.95
N LYS A 792 18.31 5.70 11.72
CA LYS A 792 18.18 4.38 12.32
C LYS A 792 18.10 4.57 13.83
N PRO A 793 17.20 3.86 14.53
CA PRO A 793 17.18 3.96 15.97
C PRO A 793 18.55 3.50 16.50
N ILE A 794 19.22 4.38 17.24
CA ILE A 794 20.52 4.06 17.84
C ILE A 794 20.22 3.13 19.01
N LYS A 795 20.87 1.97 19.08
CA LYS A 795 20.81 1.12 20.28
C LYS A 795 21.40 1.93 21.43
N TYR A 796 20.58 2.25 22.42
CA TYR A 796 21.06 2.80 23.69
C TYR A 796 21.87 1.75 24.45
#